data_AF-A0A519CMT7-F1
#
_entry.id   AF-A0A519CMT7-F1
#
_cell.length_a   1.000
_cell.length_b   1.000
_cell.length_c   1.000
_cell.angle_alpha   90.00
_cell.angle_beta   90.00
_cell.angle_gamma   90.00
#
_symmetry.space_group_name_H-M   'P 1'
#
loop_
_entity.id
_entity.type
_entity.pdbx_description
1 polymer ?
#
loop_
_entity_poly.entity_id
_entity_poly.type
_entity_poly.pdbx_seq_one_letter_code
_entity_poly.pdbx_strand_id
1 'polypeptide(L)'
;MNFEELKEFLEKVMILGGGRNFQPVVIKSLFQHEGKALKNEIIQKLQNSNSELDTNRNDFSVVFNLLSTTHSIIKFNESENSYEILDYETYTQEQKEWIINFCEAKIKIDTSGSKFWVWPVEQINWPTVRDEKVWAVGKKGKGSRVKKGDEIIFFLKGKGFFVGIFSVESDWHDRTIVWPDQKHGSEILSTGAEINLRIVQLGFADWGKLLYDLKFVEKKSPQLRGLSLRGTLQGPANSARPISQEDHDLILKEMIEVQKEPIAQKASRAIKETEHEVVALIDISDHEFELEKLPDPVKKTIEDIFKDVEKGKISVPKFQRYWTWDRQQIEELWESIFRSYYIGSLLHWETGEQRLGSTPVEGAPETEKNADYILDGQQRITAIYYAVKAPKIGLPNTIKPYVFFVNINALLDPRSHSSEIVDSLPLEVVEQKGFFDKKIQFRKKIFPLSELKNNGGSTWLFEFQDYLQDDEEYSKEDARNYYEKLNMIFGYVWSKYEIPVVKLSDTLSYENVIKVFERINSKGTPLDVFDLLNARFALYDIILKDEWEKVENLYENMKNWYPKNDKIPIYILQSLSLIKKEYLRRSQILTIDEEYKISNNFQNKEFLNDWNEMAGFVEEAIKRLTDTRFGFGAINYNLIPYTVMVPIIAALLKTIVDRDDKTSCMDKISLWYWNTISSDNYSGSTDSKGEADYKMMIDWFDNPDVQLFKNISVEDFNTGKKSSAIYKGIMCLIAKKGALDFIENDPPDYSKLEDHHIFPISNATKYNAKVGDINSILNRTLIFEKTNRWITNKDPSDYLTEIMNKQNIDEKEMRRRLETHLISSEAFDCMLKNDFNGFIKARKKTVIKEMNKVTGKQIPNLSTQTSPETPYDNIIILRSKVRECNEEILWVTKYFSESDLETLRLGMNKTVKKIHILLSRKRKGIKSEFKRFKEQFSEIECQMKVMSKDVENEIHGRYLSDKEKCYNMIDTEIAKRGQTDDIFPTKRPENLEKWWNESLIFRKII
;
A
#
# COMPACT_ATOMS: atom_id res chain seq x y z
N MET A 1 47.93 -54.91 -13.68
CA MET A 1 46.69 -55.48 -14.29
C MET A 1 46.47 -54.77 -15.61
N ASN A 2 46.30 -55.49 -16.72
CA ASN A 2 46.11 -54.82 -18.02
C ASN A 2 44.71 -54.16 -18.10
N PHE A 3 44.49 -53.25 -19.06
CA PHE A 3 43.24 -52.49 -19.15
C PHE A 3 42.00 -53.38 -19.28
N GLU A 4 42.07 -54.48 -20.03
CA GLU A 4 40.91 -55.38 -20.20
C GLU A 4 40.57 -56.13 -18.91
N GLU A 5 41.57 -56.56 -18.13
CA GLU A 5 41.35 -57.14 -16.80
C GLU A 5 40.73 -56.12 -15.82
N LEU A 6 41.20 -54.86 -15.84
CA LEU A 6 40.65 -53.79 -15.01
C LEU A 6 39.22 -53.43 -15.42
N LYS A 7 38.97 -53.36 -16.73
CA LYS A 7 37.65 -53.09 -17.30
C LYS A 7 36.66 -54.19 -16.96
N GLU A 8 37.04 -55.46 -17.14
CA GLU A 8 36.21 -56.61 -16.77
C GLU A 8 35.93 -56.62 -15.26
N PHE A 9 36.91 -56.26 -14.43
CA PHE A 9 36.71 -56.08 -13.00
C PHE A 9 35.70 -54.97 -12.67
N LEU A 10 35.87 -53.78 -13.25
CA LEU A 10 34.97 -52.63 -13.05
C LEU A 10 33.54 -52.94 -13.54
N GLU A 11 33.40 -53.74 -14.60
CA GLU A 11 32.12 -54.18 -15.15
C GLU A 11 31.47 -55.32 -14.34
N LYS A 12 32.23 -56.28 -13.80
CA LYS A 12 31.66 -57.45 -13.08
C LYS A 12 31.46 -57.23 -11.58
N VAL A 13 32.42 -56.63 -10.89
CA VAL A 13 32.44 -56.58 -9.41
C VAL A 13 31.65 -55.37 -8.90
N MET A 14 31.66 -54.24 -9.62
CA MET A 14 30.91 -53.04 -9.19
C MET A 14 29.41 -53.07 -9.52
N ILE A 15 28.87 -54.18 -10.06
CA ILE A 15 27.44 -54.37 -10.31
C ILE A 15 26.74 -55.15 -9.17
N LEU A 16 27.47 -55.90 -8.33
CA LEU A 16 26.88 -56.89 -7.41
C LEU A 16 26.97 -56.57 -5.90
N GLY A 17 27.39 -55.36 -5.52
CA GLY A 17 27.42 -54.94 -4.11
C GLY A 17 26.24 -54.05 -3.73
N GLY A 18 25.29 -54.57 -2.96
CA GLY A 18 24.14 -53.79 -2.45
C GLY A 18 24.58 -52.52 -1.68
N GLY A 19 24.17 -51.36 -2.19
CA GLY A 19 23.95 -50.13 -1.42
C GLY A 19 25.15 -49.29 -0.98
N ARG A 20 26.40 -49.57 -1.40
CA ARG A 20 27.56 -48.80 -0.92
C ARG A 20 28.58 -48.47 -2.04
N ASN A 21 28.35 -47.34 -2.74
CA ASN A 21 29.13 -46.83 -3.89
C ASN A 21 30.54 -46.28 -3.57
N PHE A 22 31.34 -46.96 -2.73
CA PHE A 22 32.64 -46.41 -2.29
C PHE A 22 33.78 -46.65 -3.28
N GLN A 23 33.80 -47.79 -3.98
CA GLN A 23 34.88 -48.18 -4.88
C GLN A 23 35.01 -47.29 -6.14
N PRO A 24 33.90 -46.92 -6.85
CA PRO A 24 33.99 -46.03 -8.00
C PRO A 24 34.55 -44.64 -7.65
N VAL A 25 34.19 -44.09 -6.48
CA VAL A 25 34.64 -42.76 -6.04
C VAL A 25 36.14 -42.73 -5.75
N VAL A 26 36.67 -43.78 -5.12
CA VAL A 26 38.09 -43.92 -4.81
C VAL A 26 38.91 -44.06 -6.10
N ILE A 27 38.50 -44.95 -7.01
CA ILE A 27 39.20 -45.18 -8.29
C ILE A 27 39.16 -43.91 -9.14
N LYS A 28 38.00 -43.26 -9.29
CA LYS A 28 37.88 -41.98 -10.00
C LYS A 28 38.84 -40.93 -9.43
N SER A 29 38.88 -40.78 -8.10
CA SER A 29 39.75 -39.79 -7.47
C SER A 29 41.22 -40.09 -7.75
N LEU A 30 41.65 -41.35 -7.66
CA LEU A 30 43.03 -41.71 -7.95
C LEU A 30 43.40 -41.45 -9.42
N PHE A 31 42.54 -41.80 -10.38
CA PHE A 31 42.81 -41.53 -11.79
C PHE A 31 42.80 -40.02 -12.13
N GLN A 32 42.03 -39.20 -11.41
CA GLN A 32 42.03 -37.74 -11.54
C GLN A 32 43.28 -37.07 -10.97
N HIS A 33 43.95 -37.71 -10.01
CA HIS A 33 45.16 -37.20 -9.37
C HIS A 33 46.39 -37.97 -9.84
N GLU A 34 46.50 -38.22 -11.15
CA GLU A 34 47.69 -38.85 -11.76
C GLU A 34 48.11 -40.18 -11.12
N GLY A 35 47.14 -40.94 -10.62
CA GLY A 35 47.36 -42.24 -10.00
C GLY A 35 47.66 -42.18 -8.50
N LYS A 36 47.71 -41.01 -7.85
CA LYS A 36 48.02 -40.88 -6.41
C LYS A 36 47.21 -39.79 -5.72
N ALA A 37 46.58 -40.10 -4.58
CA ALA A 37 45.81 -39.12 -3.80
C ALA A 37 45.95 -39.32 -2.30
N LEU A 38 45.89 -38.23 -1.53
CA LEU A 38 45.97 -38.26 -0.07
C LEU A 38 44.70 -38.89 0.53
N LYS A 39 44.87 -39.67 1.61
CA LYS A 39 43.75 -40.35 2.28
C LYS A 39 42.63 -39.37 2.71
N ASN A 40 43.01 -38.18 3.20
CA ASN A 40 42.05 -37.17 3.65
C ASN A 40 41.23 -36.58 2.49
N GLU A 41 41.81 -36.40 1.31
CA GLU A 41 41.11 -35.89 0.13
C GLU A 41 40.08 -36.90 -0.38
N ILE A 42 40.44 -38.19 -0.37
CA ILE A 42 39.52 -39.27 -0.72
C ILE A 42 38.37 -39.34 0.31
N ILE A 43 38.65 -39.22 1.60
CA ILE A 43 37.62 -39.19 2.67
C ILE A 43 36.66 -38.01 2.47
N GLN A 44 37.18 -36.81 2.19
CA GLN A 44 36.36 -35.64 1.96
C GLN A 44 35.46 -35.80 0.73
N LYS A 45 35.97 -36.38 -0.36
CA LYS A 45 35.15 -36.70 -1.54
C LYS A 45 34.08 -37.76 -1.23
N LEU A 46 34.40 -38.79 -0.44
CA LEU A 46 33.44 -39.81 -0.01
C LEU A 46 32.32 -39.24 0.87
N GLN A 47 32.63 -38.33 1.79
CA GLN A 47 31.64 -37.60 2.60
C GLN A 47 30.69 -36.77 1.74
N ASN A 48 31.22 -36.12 0.70
CA ASN A 48 30.41 -35.35 -0.25
C ASN A 48 29.56 -36.24 -1.18
N SER A 49 29.95 -37.51 -1.35
CA SER A 49 29.31 -38.44 -2.30
C SER A 49 28.20 -39.30 -1.67
N ASN A 50 28.20 -39.50 -0.35
CA ASN A 50 27.24 -40.36 0.36
C ASN A 50 26.82 -39.77 1.71
N SER A 51 25.54 -39.40 1.85
CA SER A 51 25.00 -38.71 3.05
C SER A 51 24.52 -39.63 4.18
N GLU A 52 24.77 -40.94 4.13
CA GLU A 52 24.36 -41.92 5.17
C GLU A 52 25.52 -42.37 6.09
N LEU A 53 26.72 -41.79 5.98
CA LEU A 53 27.85 -42.18 6.82
C LEU A 53 27.86 -41.40 8.14
N ASP A 54 27.43 -42.06 9.21
CA ASP A 54 27.52 -41.56 10.60
C ASP A 54 28.99 -41.35 11.01
N THR A 55 29.34 -40.11 11.37
CA THR A 55 30.72 -39.63 11.51
C THR A 55 31.45 -40.11 12.77
N ASN A 56 30.88 -41.04 13.54
CA ASN A 56 31.39 -41.35 14.89
C ASN A 56 31.99 -42.75 15.11
N ARG A 57 32.28 -43.57 14.09
CA ARG A 57 33.02 -44.84 14.30
C ARG A 57 33.98 -45.22 13.16
N ASN A 58 34.96 -46.06 13.54
CA ASN A 58 36.04 -46.73 12.79
C ASN A 58 35.73 -47.39 11.41
N ASP A 59 34.63 -47.06 10.73
CA ASP A 59 34.18 -47.73 9.51
C ASP A 59 35.01 -47.40 8.26
N PHE A 60 35.59 -46.20 8.16
CA PHE A 60 36.48 -45.88 7.01
C PHE A 60 37.71 -46.79 7.00
N SER A 61 38.29 -47.09 8.17
CA SER A 61 39.44 -47.99 8.29
C SER A 61 39.11 -49.40 7.77
N VAL A 62 37.86 -49.86 7.92
CA VAL A 62 37.41 -51.15 7.39
C VAL A 62 37.23 -51.11 5.87
N VAL A 63 36.65 -50.05 5.31
CA VAL A 63 36.51 -49.84 3.85
C VAL A 63 37.88 -49.77 3.17
N PHE A 64 38.81 -49.04 3.78
CA PHE A 64 40.17 -48.88 3.26
C PHE A 64 41.03 -50.14 3.46
N ASN A 65 40.86 -50.89 4.55
CA ASN A 65 41.49 -52.20 4.72
C ASN A 65 40.94 -53.23 3.74
N LEU A 66 39.65 -53.19 3.38
CA LEU A 66 39.10 -54.04 2.33
C LEU A 66 39.76 -53.74 0.98
N LEU A 67 39.89 -52.45 0.62
CA LEU A 67 40.52 -52.04 -0.64
C LEU A 67 41.99 -52.49 -0.75
N SER A 68 42.75 -52.45 0.35
CA SER A 68 44.15 -52.89 0.38
C SER A 68 44.34 -54.40 0.53
N THR A 69 43.36 -55.14 1.08
CA THR A 69 43.46 -56.60 1.29
C THR A 69 42.76 -57.43 0.21
N THR A 70 41.93 -56.83 -0.65
CA THR A 70 41.22 -57.56 -1.71
C THR A 70 41.60 -57.19 -3.16
N HIS A 71 42.44 -56.18 -3.44
CA HIS A 71 42.85 -55.90 -4.83
C HIS A 71 44.32 -55.54 -5.06
N SER A 72 44.87 -56.09 -6.15
CA SER A 72 46.26 -56.03 -6.59
C SER A 72 46.64 -54.78 -7.40
N ILE A 73 45.80 -53.74 -7.41
CA ILE A 73 45.98 -52.53 -8.26
C ILE A 73 46.11 -51.22 -7.47
N ILE A 74 45.74 -51.18 -6.20
CA ILE A 74 45.86 -49.98 -5.35
C ILE A 74 46.76 -50.32 -4.16
N LYS A 75 47.77 -49.49 -3.92
CA LYS A 75 48.67 -49.61 -2.79
C LYS A 75 48.53 -48.41 -1.85
N PHE A 76 48.61 -48.66 -0.55
CA PHE A 76 48.67 -47.60 0.45
C PHE A 76 50.13 -47.35 0.84
N ASN A 77 50.55 -46.09 0.79
CA ASN A 77 51.85 -45.66 1.30
C ASN A 77 51.68 -45.07 2.70
N GLU A 78 52.12 -45.82 3.72
CA GLU A 78 52.01 -45.41 5.13
C GLU A 78 52.80 -44.14 5.45
N SER A 79 53.95 -43.93 4.81
CA SER A 79 54.82 -42.78 5.09
C SER A 79 54.23 -41.44 4.61
N GLU A 80 53.45 -41.47 3.53
CA GLU A 80 52.85 -40.30 2.91
C GLU A 80 51.34 -40.19 3.14
N ASN A 81 50.75 -41.19 3.81
CA ASN A 81 49.31 -41.29 4.06
C ASN A 81 48.46 -41.14 2.78
N SER A 82 48.91 -41.76 1.69
CA SER A 82 48.31 -41.67 0.35
C SER A 82 48.03 -43.04 -0.25
N TYR A 83 47.05 -43.10 -1.15
CA TYR A 83 46.80 -44.27 -2.00
C TYR A 83 47.36 -44.02 -3.40
N GLU A 84 47.92 -45.06 -4.01
CA GLU A 84 48.48 -45.02 -5.36
C GLU A 84 47.99 -46.20 -6.21
N ILE A 85 47.84 -45.98 -7.51
CA ILE A 85 47.52 -47.01 -8.50
C ILE A 85 48.82 -47.60 -9.03
N LEU A 86 48.96 -48.91 -8.86
CA LEU A 86 50.10 -49.66 -9.39
C LEU A 86 50.06 -49.63 -10.92
N ASP A 87 51.20 -49.33 -11.54
CA ASP A 87 51.38 -49.27 -12.99
C ASP A 87 50.48 -48.22 -13.71
N TYR A 88 50.08 -47.13 -13.04
CA TYR A 88 49.25 -46.05 -13.62
C TYR A 88 49.77 -45.53 -14.98
N GLU A 89 51.09 -45.45 -15.14
CA GLU A 89 51.74 -44.98 -16.37
C GLU A 89 51.57 -45.92 -17.58
N THR A 90 51.16 -47.18 -17.34
CA THR A 90 50.95 -48.16 -18.42
C THR A 90 49.60 -48.01 -19.12
N TYR A 91 48.67 -47.23 -18.57
CA TYR A 91 47.39 -46.92 -19.21
C TYR A 91 47.51 -45.75 -20.18
N THR A 92 46.93 -45.88 -21.38
CA THR A 92 46.85 -44.76 -22.32
C THR A 92 45.90 -43.68 -21.80
N GLN A 93 46.00 -42.45 -22.31
CA GLN A 93 45.09 -41.36 -21.90
C GLN A 93 43.63 -41.69 -22.19
N GLU A 94 43.35 -42.34 -23.33
CA GLU A 94 42.00 -42.78 -23.69
C GLU A 94 41.44 -43.83 -22.70
N GLN A 95 42.31 -44.73 -22.22
CA GLN A 95 41.95 -45.71 -21.19
C GLN A 95 41.70 -45.05 -19.82
N LYS A 96 42.54 -44.07 -19.44
CA LYS A 96 42.37 -43.29 -18.20
C LYS A 96 41.06 -42.51 -18.22
N GLU A 97 40.74 -41.83 -19.32
CA GLU A 97 39.46 -41.13 -19.50
C GLU A 97 38.27 -42.09 -19.48
N TRP A 98 38.37 -43.25 -20.14
CA TRP A 98 37.31 -44.26 -20.10
C TRP A 98 37.01 -44.71 -18.67
N ILE A 99 38.04 -44.96 -17.85
CA ILE A 99 37.87 -45.38 -16.45
C ILE A 99 37.22 -44.27 -15.61
N ILE A 100 37.65 -43.02 -15.79
CA ILE A 100 37.06 -41.86 -15.10
C ILE A 100 35.58 -41.72 -15.45
N ASN A 101 35.25 -41.78 -16.74
CA ASN A 101 33.89 -41.64 -17.24
C ASN A 101 32.99 -42.82 -16.81
N PHE A 102 33.53 -44.04 -16.85
CA PHE A 102 32.82 -45.23 -16.38
C PHE A 102 32.51 -45.14 -14.88
N CYS A 103 33.50 -44.78 -14.06
CA CYS A 103 33.29 -44.58 -12.63
C CYS A 103 32.31 -43.44 -12.37
N GLU A 104 32.39 -42.33 -13.10
CA GLU A 104 31.45 -41.21 -13.00
C GLU A 104 30.01 -41.59 -13.35
N ALA A 105 29.82 -42.39 -14.41
CA ALA A 105 28.52 -42.92 -14.79
C ALA A 105 27.93 -43.86 -13.72
N LYS A 106 28.77 -44.54 -12.94
CA LYS A 106 28.35 -45.40 -11.81
C LYS A 106 28.18 -44.64 -10.48
N ILE A 107 28.87 -43.52 -10.29
CA ILE A 107 28.70 -42.62 -9.13
C ILE A 107 27.38 -41.84 -9.25
N LYS A 108 26.94 -41.52 -10.47
CA LYS A 108 25.58 -41.02 -10.70
C LYS A 108 24.58 -42.11 -10.29
N ILE A 109 24.00 -41.91 -9.11
CA ILE A 109 22.82 -42.62 -8.65
C ILE A 109 21.80 -42.61 -9.79
N ASP A 110 21.26 -43.80 -10.04
CA ASP A 110 20.16 -44.09 -10.95
C ASP A 110 19.04 -43.06 -10.81
N THR A 111 19.04 -42.04 -11.67
CA THR A 111 17.99 -41.01 -11.82
C THR A 111 17.11 -41.32 -13.03
N SER A 112 17.17 -42.55 -13.56
CA SER A 112 16.48 -42.95 -14.80
C SER A 112 14.94 -43.02 -14.70
N GLY A 113 14.35 -42.45 -13.65
CA GLY A 113 12.91 -42.23 -13.50
C GLY A 113 12.49 -40.99 -12.70
N SER A 114 13.42 -40.16 -12.23
CA SER A 114 13.12 -39.00 -11.36
C SER A 114 12.51 -37.83 -12.15
N LYS A 115 11.49 -37.19 -11.58
CA LYS A 115 10.85 -36.01 -12.18
C LYS A 115 11.24 -34.73 -11.44
N PHE A 116 11.39 -33.64 -12.20
CA PHE A 116 11.72 -32.32 -11.67
C PHE A 116 10.46 -31.46 -11.59
N TRP A 117 10.24 -30.83 -10.44
CA TRP A 117 9.04 -30.04 -10.18
C TRP A 117 9.41 -28.62 -9.75
N VAL A 118 8.62 -27.63 -10.15
CA VAL A 118 8.75 -26.26 -9.63
C VAL A 118 7.61 -26.01 -8.66
N TRP A 119 7.91 -25.51 -7.46
CA TRP A 119 6.91 -25.21 -6.45
C TRP A 119 7.04 -23.79 -5.91
N PRO A 120 6.00 -22.95 -6.01
CA PRO A 120 6.07 -21.60 -5.48
C PRO A 120 5.92 -21.62 -3.94
N VAL A 121 6.83 -20.96 -3.25
CA VAL A 121 6.85 -20.81 -1.79
C VAL A 121 6.70 -19.34 -1.41
N GLU A 122 5.99 -19.07 -0.32
CA GLU A 122 5.85 -17.73 0.23
C GLU A 122 7.06 -17.37 1.08
N GLN A 123 7.39 -16.07 1.13
CA GLN A 123 8.58 -15.60 1.84
C GLN A 123 8.57 -15.99 3.32
N ILE A 124 7.40 -16.01 3.96
CA ILE A 124 7.25 -16.38 5.36
C ILE A 124 7.48 -17.89 5.62
N ASN A 125 7.23 -18.75 4.62
CA ASN A 125 7.34 -20.20 4.74
C ASN A 125 8.72 -20.73 4.31
N TRP A 126 9.49 -19.96 3.54
CA TRP A 126 10.80 -20.40 3.04
C TRP A 126 11.81 -20.80 4.13
N PRO A 127 11.96 -20.06 5.25
CA PRO A 127 12.84 -20.49 6.34
C PRO A 127 12.48 -21.89 6.85
N THR A 128 11.19 -22.17 7.00
CA THR A 128 10.69 -23.48 7.42
C THR A 128 11.05 -24.59 6.42
N VAL A 129 10.90 -24.36 5.10
CA VAL A 129 11.32 -25.34 4.08
C VAL A 129 12.82 -25.63 4.17
N ARG A 130 13.63 -24.57 4.31
CA ARG A 130 15.09 -24.66 4.33
C ARG A 130 15.60 -25.37 5.58
N ASP A 131 15.06 -25.00 6.73
CA ASP A 131 15.59 -25.41 8.04
C ASP A 131 15.02 -26.77 8.47
N GLU A 132 13.70 -26.94 8.36
CA GLU A 132 13.00 -28.17 8.76
C GLU A 132 13.02 -29.24 7.65
N LYS A 133 13.38 -28.86 6.41
CA LYS A 133 13.51 -29.76 5.26
C LYS A 133 12.25 -30.60 5.02
N VAL A 134 11.11 -29.96 5.13
CA VAL A 134 9.80 -30.56 4.84
C VAL A 134 9.00 -29.66 3.92
N TRP A 135 8.04 -30.26 3.21
CA TRP A 135 7.05 -29.50 2.43
C TRP A 135 5.65 -30.06 2.65
N ALA A 136 4.71 -29.18 3.01
CA ALA A 136 3.34 -29.58 3.31
C ALA A 136 2.30 -28.91 2.42
N VAL A 137 1.19 -29.62 2.21
CA VAL A 137 -0.01 -29.15 1.51
C VAL A 137 -1.25 -29.43 2.34
N GLY A 138 -2.33 -28.67 2.14
CA GLY A 138 -3.58 -28.86 2.92
C GLY A 138 -4.37 -30.12 2.55
N LYS A 139 -4.42 -30.50 1.27
CA LYS A 139 -4.92 -31.81 0.80
C LYS A 139 -4.01 -32.29 -0.34
N LYS A 140 -3.75 -33.61 -0.44
CA LYS A 140 -2.77 -34.20 -1.39
C LYS A 140 -3.04 -33.86 -2.87
N GLY A 141 -4.27 -33.47 -3.26
CA GLY A 141 -4.62 -32.85 -4.55
C GLY A 141 -3.79 -33.30 -5.77
N LYS A 142 -3.29 -32.32 -6.54
CA LYS A 142 -2.34 -32.57 -7.66
C LYS A 142 -0.90 -32.79 -7.17
N GLY A 143 -0.59 -32.48 -5.91
CA GLY A 143 0.70 -32.71 -5.24
C GLY A 143 1.06 -34.18 -5.06
N SER A 144 0.06 -35.07 -5.01
CA SER A 144 0.21 -36.52 -5.00
C SER A 144 1.01 -37.11 -6.18
N ARG A 145 1.24 -36.32 -7.23
CA ARG A 145 2.07 -36.69 -8.38
C ARG A 145 3.58 -36.65 -8.10
N VAL A 146 3.99 -35.92 -7.08
CA VAL A 146 5.38 -35.88 -6.60
C VAL A 146 5.60 -37.10 -5.71
N LYS A 147 6.64 -37.87 -6.02
CA LYS A 147 6.97 -39.13 -5.35
C LYS A 147 8.37 -39.07 -4.74
N LYS A 148 8.65 -40.00 -3.82
CA LYS A 148 10.00 -40.25 -3.34
C LYS A 148 10.96 -40.45 -4.52
N GLY A 149 12.09 -39.76 -4.51
CA GLY A 149 13.09 -39.73 -5.58
C GLY A 149 12.92 -38.62 -6.61
N ASP A 150 11.81 -37.87 -6.59
CA ASP A 150 11.66 -36.65 -7.39
C ASP A 150 12.45 -35.48 -6.79
N GLU A 151 12.65 -34.41 -7.57
CA GLU A 151 13.25 -33.16 -7.08
C GLU A 151 12.30 -31.97 -7.22
N ILE A 152 12.36 -31.07 -6.24
CA ILE A 152 11.54 -29.86 -6.15
C ILE A 152 12.45 -28.63 -6.13
N ILE A 153 12.24 -27.74 -7.10
CA ILE A 153 12.82 -26.41 -7.19
C ILE A 153 11.84 -25.42 -6.57
N PHE A 154 12.23 -24.75 -5.50
CA PHE A 154 11.40 -23.74 -4.86
C PHE A 154 11.57 -22.36 -5.51
N PHE A 155 10.44 -21.75 -5.88
CA PHE A 155 10.36 -20.41 -6.44
C PHE A 155 9.74 -19.43 -5.44
N LEU A 156 10.45 -18.37 -5.08
CA LEU A 156 9.99 -17.40 -4.08
C LEU A 156 8.97 -16.42 -4.70
N LYS A 157 7.71 -16.52 -4.26
CA LYS A 157 6.63 -15.66 -4.75
C LYS A 157 6.94 -14.18 -4.47
N GLY A 158 6.72 -13.32 -5.47
CA GLY A 158 6.84 -11.86 -5.36
C GLY A 158 8.26 -11.30 -5.48
N LYS A 159 9.31 -12.12 -5.37
CA LYS A 159 10.72 -11.68 -5.49
C LYS A 159 11.38 -12.08 -6.80
N GLY A 160 10.90 -13.12 -7.48
CA GLY A 160 11.41 -13.50 -8.81
C GLY A 160 12.68 -14.34 -8.80
N PHE A 161 12.91 -15.14 -7.75
CA PHE A 161 14.09 -16.00 -7.65
C PHE A 161 13.69 -17.46 -7.40
N PHE A 162 14.44 -18.39 -7.99
CA PHE A 162 14.53 -19.74 -7.45
C PHE A 162 15.51 -19.73 -6.27
N VAL A 163 15.17 -20.41 -5.18
CA VAL A 163 15.87 -20.27 -3.88
C VAL A 163 16.51 -21.57 -3.37
N GLY A 164 16.14 -22.71 -3.95
CA GLY A 164 16.80 -23.98 -3.69
C GLY A 164 16.15 -25.16 -4.39
N ILE A 165 16.91 -26.25 -4.51
CA ILE A 165 16.55 -27.54 -5.08
C ILE A 165 16.66 -28.59 -3.99
N PHE A 166 15.63 -29.43 -3.88
CA PHE A 166 15.53 -30.46 -2.86
C PHE A 166 15.10 -31.79 -3.48
N SER A 167 15.66 -32.89 -3.01
CA SER A 167 15.22 -34.25 -3.33
C SER A 167 14.16 -34.70 -2.33
N VAL A 168 13.15 -35.44 -2.80
CA VAL A 168 12.04 -35.95 -1.98
C VAL A 168 12.42 -37.30 -1.38
N GLU A 169 12.52 -37.38 -0.05
CA GLU A 169 13.06 -38.54 0.67
C GLU A 169 11.98 -39.48 1.23
N SER A 170 10.73 -39.02 1.32
CA SER A 170 9.62 -39.80 1.83
C SER A 170 8.41 -39.79 0.89
N ASP A 171 7.58 -40.82 1.02
CA ASP A 171 6.19 -40.72 0.57
C ASP A 171 5.42 -39.69 1.42
N TRP A 172 4.27 -39.24 0.92
CA TRP A 172 3.42 -38.29 1.62
C TRP A 172 2.88 -38.88 2.94
N HIS A 173 3.26 -38.30 4.08
CA HIS A 173 2.80 -38.68 5.41
C HIS A 173 2.01 -37.55 6.09
N ASP A 174 1.56 -37.80 7.31
CA ASP A 174 0.86 -36.79 8.12
C ASP A 174 1.84 -35.72 8.61
N ARG A 175 1.32 -34.51 8.84
CA ARG A 175 2.15 -33.34 9.18
C ARG A 175 2.84 -33.49 10.53
N THR A 176 4.09 -33.05 10.58
CA THR A 176 4.91 -33.06 11.80
C THR A 176 5.18 -31.66 12.36
N ILE A 177 5.01 -30.60 11.56
CA ILE A 177 5.28 -29.21 11.97
C ILE A 177 4.11 -28.25 11.69
N VAL A 178 4.10 -27.12 12.40
CA VAL A 178 3.15 -26.02 12.21
C VAL A 178 3.78 -24.95 11.33
N TRP A 179 3.16 -24.66 10.19
CA TRP A 179 3.68 -23.68 9.23
C TRP A 179 3.34 -22.23 9.62
N PRO A 180 4.21 -21.24 9.35
CA PRO A 180 4.00 -19.85 9.73
C PRO A 180 2.71 -19.22 9.16
N ASP A 181 2.35 -19.55 7.92
CA ASP A 181 1.15 -19.08 7.24
C ASP A 181 -0.16 -19.65 7.81
N GLN A 182 -0.08 -20.64 8.70
CA GLN A 182 -1.23 -21.28 9.36
C GLN A 182 -1.46 -20.77 10.78
N LYS A 183 -0.66 -19.81 11.25
CA LYS A 183 -0.92 -19.08 12.49
C LYS A 183 -1.80 -17.86 12.20
N HIS A 184 -3.10 -18.03 12.33
CA HIS A 184 -4.09 -16.95 12.40
C HIS A 184 -4.83 -17.06 13.73
N GLY A 185 -4.39 -16.31 14.74
CA GLY A 185 -4.92 -16.45 16.09
C GLY A 185 -4.60 -17.82 16.70
N SER A 186 -5.59 -18.48 17.31
CA SER A 186 -5.48 -19.72 18.09
C SER A 186 -5.93 -21.02 17.37
N GLU A 187 -6.35 -20.96 16.10
CA GLU A 187 -6.77 -22.15 15.35
C GLU A 187 -5.63 -22.74 14.50
N ILE A 188 -5.30 -24.01 14.73
CA ILE A 188 -4.37 -24.79 13.90
C ILE A 188 -5.18 -25.54 12.84
N LEU A 189 -4.89 -25.31 11.56
CA LEU A 189 -5.41 -26.13 10.46
C LEU A 189 -4.78 -27.54 10.54
N SER A 190 -5.41 -28.44 11.30
CA SER A 190 -4.87 -29.74 11.71
C SER A 190 -5.00 -30.86 10.66
N THR A 191 -5.29 -30.53 9.39
CA THR A 191 -5.39 -31.55 8.33
C THR A 191 -4.51 -31.19 7.13
N GLY A 192 -3.65 -32.14 6.72
CA GLY A 192 -2.81 -32.00 5.55
C GLY A 192 -1.77 -33.10 5.44
N ALA A 193 -0.99 -33.06 4.37
CA ALA A 193 0.04 -34.05 4.08
C ALA A 193 1.39 -33.36 3.88
N GLU A 194 2.44 -34.06 4.24
CA GLU A 194 3.83 -33.59 4.25
C GLU A 194 4.75 -34.60 3.56
N ILE A 195 5.84 -34.10 3.01
CA ILE A 195 6.98 -34.90 2.51
C ILE A 195 8.26 -34.38 3.14
N ASN A 196 9.17 -35.30 3.44
CA ASN A 196 10.53 -34.99 3.86
C ASN A 196 11.40 -34.72 2.64
N LEU A 197 12.29 -33.76 2.79
CA LEU A 197 13.17 -33.27 1.76
C LEU A 197 14.63 -33.41 2.20
N ARG A 198 15.52 -33.48 1.21
CA ARG A 198 16.96 -33.31 1.38
C ARG A 198 17.44 -32.19 0.48
N ILE A 199 18.25 -31.29 1.02
CA ILE A 199 18.85 -30.20 0.24
C ILE A 199 19.76 -30.81 -0.82
N VAL A 200 19.50 -30.49 -2.08
CA VAL A 200 20.41 -30.77 -3.21
C VAL A 200 21.29 -29.55 -3.45
N GLN A 201 20.67 -28.36 -3.56
CA GLN A 201 21.38 -27.10 -3.75
C GLN A 201 20.58 -25.95 -3.13
N LEU A 202 21.18 -25.13 -2.29
CA LEU A 202 20.62 -23.81 -1.94
C LEU A 202 21.31 -22.76 -2.81
N GLY A 203 20.64 -21.66 -3.13
CA GLY A 203 21.22 -20.60 -3.95
C GLY A 203 20.16 -19.70 -4.55
N PHE A 204 20.57 -18.64 -5.25
CA PHE A 204 19.64 -17.75 -5.95
C PHE A 204 19.87 -17.89 -7.44
N ALA A 205 18.81 -18.19 -8.18
CA ALA A 205 18.80 -18.05 -9.64
C ALA A 205 17.73 -17.04 -10.04
N ASP A 206 18.15 -15.98 -10.74
CA ASP A 206 17.25 -14.93 -11.21
C ASP A 206 16.37 -15.46 -12.35
N TRP A 207 15.07 -15.57 -12.07
CA TRP A 207 14.10 -16.00 -13.06
C TRP A 207 14.05 -15.06 -14.27
N GLY A 208 14.27 -13.75 -14.10
CA GLY A 208 14.26 -12.77 -15.18
C GLY A 208 15.34 -13.07 -16.22
N LYS A 209 16.53 -13.47 -15.77
CA LYS A 209 17.65 -13.89 -16.63
C LYS A 209 17.34 -15.19 -17.37
N LEU A 210 16.79 -16.16 -16.66
CA LEU A 210 16.49 -17.50 -17.22
C LEU A 210 15.21 -17.54 -18.05
N LEU A 211 14.37 -16.50 -17.98
CA LEU A 211 13.01 -16.50 -18.50
C LEU A 211 12.93 -16.95 -19.96
N TYR A 212 13.82 -16.49 -20.82
CA TYR A 212 13.75 -16.78 -22.25
C TYR A 212 14.21 -18.20 -22.59
N ASP A 213 15.09 -18.77 -21.77
CA ASP A 213 15.71 -20.08 -21.99
C ASP A 213 14.90 -21.24 -21.40
N LEU A 214 14.04 -20.97 -20.40
CA LEU A 214 13.22 -22.01 -19.74
C LEU A 214 12.08 -22.52 -20.63
N LYS A 215 12.17 -23.77 -21.10
CA LYS A 215 11.24 -24.40 -22.05
C LYS A 215 9.84 -24.59 -21.48
N PHE A 216 9.69 -24.85 -20.19
CA PHE A 216 8.38 -24.98 -19.54
C PHE A 216 7.55 -23.67 -19.52
N VAL A 217 8.15 -22.56 -19.94
CA VAL A 217 7.50 -21.25 -20.04
C VAL A 217 7.06 -21.00 -21.48
N GLU A 218 5.92 -21.57 -21.84
CA GLU A 218 5.38 -21.53 -23.20
C GLU A 218 5.03 -20.10 -23.67
N LYS A 219 4.67 -19.19 -22.76
CA LYS A 219 4.26 -17.81 -23.06
C LYS A 219 5.19 -16.80 -22.40
N LYS A 220 6.06 -16.16 -23.19
CA LYS A 220 7.09 -15.22 -22.69
C LYS A 220 6.63 -13.76 -22.58
N SER A 221 5.39 -13.43 -22.95
CA SER A 221 4.91 -12.05 -22.91
C SER A 221 4.85 -11.50 -21.47
N PRO A 222 5.06 -10.19 -21.25
CA PRO A 222 5.09 -9.60 -19.91
C PRO A 222 3.84 -9.89 -19.05
N GLN A 223 2.66 -9.99 -19.67
CA GLN A 223 1.40 -10.29 -18.97
C GLN A 223 1.22 -11.78 -18.63
N LEU A 224 1.88 -12.69 -19.34
CA LEU A 224 1.63 -14.14 -19.24
C LEU A 224 2.85 -14.95 -18.78
N ARG A 225 4.06 -14.35 -18.73
CA ARG A 225 5.30 -15.02 -18.34
C ARG A 225 5.27 -15.70 -16.98
N GLY A 226 4.52 -15.15 -16.02
CA GLY A 226 4.39 -15.72 -14.68
C GLY A 226 3.39 -16.88 -14.57
N LEU A 227 2.62 -17.19 -15.63
CA LEU A 227 1.53 -18.17 -15.55
C LEU A 227 2.05 -19.59 -15.28
N SER A 228 3.19 -19.97 -15.89
CA SER A 228 3.82 -21.29 -15.68
C SER A 228 4.40 -21.46 -14.27
N LEU A 229 4.62 -20.38 -13.52
CA LEU A 229 5.08 -20.41 -12.13
C LEU A 229 3.93 -20.36 -11.12
N ARG A 230 2.68 -20.22 -11.58
CA ARG A 230 1.50 -20.30 -10.71
C ARG A 230 1.24 -21.75 -10.37
N GLY A 231 1.65 -22.16 -9.17
CA GLY A 231 1.19 -23.38 -8.51
C GLY A 231 -0.23 -23.21 -7.98
N THR A 232 -0.83 -24.33 -7.60
CA THR A 232 -2.10 -24.34 -6.85
C THR A 232 -1.80 -24.55 -5.37
N LEU A 233 -2.74 -24.20 -4.48
CA LEU A 233 -2.65 -24.52 -3.04
C LEU A 233 -2.41 -26.01 -2.74
N GLN A 234 -2.62 -26.89 -3.71
CA GLN A 234 -2.58 -28.35 -3.56
C GLN A 234 -1.69 -29.03 -4.62
N GLY A 235 -0.79 -28.32 -5.29
CA GLY A 235 0.09 -28.94 -6.29
C GLY A 235 1.10 -27.98 -6.94
N PRO A 236 2.15 -28.55 -7.58
CA PRO A 236 3.26 -27.80 -8.13
C PRO A 236 2.83 -26.86 -9.27
N ALA A 237 3.72 -25.96 -9.66
CA ALA A 237 3.58 -25.07 -10.81
C ALA A 237 3.50 -25.84 -12.14
N ASN A 238 3.48 -25.12 -13.26
CA ASN A 238 3.38 -25.68 -14.61
C ASN A 238 2.17 -26.64 -14.79
N SER A 239 1.03 -26.28 -14.19
CA SER A 239 -0.18 -27.10 -14.21
C SER A 239 0.00 -28.52 -13.64
N ALA A 240 0.94 -28.70 -12.69
CA ALA A 240 1.37 -29.97 -12.15
C ALA A 240 1.90 -30.95 -13.22
N ARG A 241 2.72 -30.41 -14.13
CA ARG A 241 3.59 -31.16 -15.04
C ARG A 241 5.06 -30.95 -14.62
N PRO A 242 5.89 -31.99 -14.66
CA PRO A 242 7.32 -31.84 -14.39
C PRO A 242 7.99 -30.96 -15.46
N ILE A 243 9.11 -30.35 -15.12
CA ILE A 243 9.97 -29.64 -16.07
C ILE A 243 10.99 -30.62 -16.69
N SER A 244 11.62 -30.22 -17.80
CA SER A 244 12.67 -31.04 -18.42
C SER A 244 13.95 -31.01 -17.59
N GLN A 245 14.80 -32.03 -17.79
CA GLN A 245 16.17 -32.05 -17.25
C GLN A 245 16.93 -30.79 -17.66
N GLU A 246 16.75 -30.31 -18.90
CA GLU A 246 17.44 -29.13 -19.42
C GLU A 246 17.06 -27.85 -18.66
N ASP A 247 15.77 -27.68 -18.33
CA ASP A 247 15.29 -26.54 -17.53
C ASP A 247 15.80 -26.63 -16.09
N HIS A 248 15.83 -27.84 -15.53
CA HIS A 248 16.41 -28.11 -14.21
C HIS A 248 17.90 -27.72 -14.17
N ASP A 249 18.69 -28.23 -15.12
CA ASP A 249 20.14 -28.03 -15.18
C ASP A 249 20.49 -26.56 -15.42
N LEU A 250 19.67 -25.84 -16.18
CA LEU A 250 19.83 -24.40 -16.38
C LEU A 250 19.67 -23.63 -15.06
N ILE A 251 18.64 -23.96 -14.27
CA ILE A 251 18.40 -23.32 -12.97
C ILE A 251 19.52 -23.67 -11.99
N LEU A 252 19.93 -24.94 -11.94
CA LEU A 252 21.01 -25.42 -11.08
C LEU A 252 22.34 -24.73 -11.44
N LYS A 253 22.67 -24.62 -12.73
CA LYS A 253 23.88 -23.95 -13.20
C LYS A 253 23.91 -22.49 -12.76
N GLU A 254 22.82 -21.75 -12.94
CA GLU A 254 22.73 -20.35 -12.49
C GLU A 254 22.88 -20.24 -10.96
N MET A 255 22.24 -21.13 -10.18
CA MET A 255 22.38 -21.14 -8.73
C MET A 255 23.84 -21.34 -8.30
N ILE A 256 24.57 -22.22 -8.98
CA ILE A 256 25.99 -22.49 -8.71
C ILE A 256 26.86 -21.31 -9.16
N GLU A 257 26.60 -20.72 -10.33
CA GLU A 257 27.36 -19.55 -10.83
C GLU A 257 27.21 -18.33 -9.92
N VAL A 258 25.98 -18.01 -9.49
CA VAL A 258 25.69 -16.90 -8.56
C VAL A 258 26.35 -17.09 -7.19
N GLN A 259 26.64 -18.33 -6.80
CA GLN A 259 27.37 -18.68 -5.57
C GLN A 259 28.90 -18.71 -5.73
N LYS A 260 29.42 -18.90 -6.95
CA LYS A 260 30.85 -18.89 -7.25
C LYS A 260 31.41 -17.47 -7.43
N GLU A 261 30.56 -16.46 -7.62
CA GLU A 261 30.98 -15.06 -7.66
C GLU A 261 31.49 -14.60 -6.28
N PRO A 262 32.76 -14.19 -6.14
CA PRO A 262 33.26 -13.61 -4.91
C PRO A 262 32.45 -12.36 -4.56
N ILE A 263 32.13 -12.18 -3.27
CA ILE A 263 31.39 -11.03 -2.72
C ILE A 263 31.98 -9.68 -3.23
N ALA A 264 33.27 -9.64 -3.53
CA ALA A 264 33.99 -8.50 -4.10
C ALA A 264 33.57 -8.12 -5.55
N GLN A 265 33.16 -9.06 -6.40
CA GLN A 265 32.73 -8.76 -7.78
C GLN A 265 31.27 -8.28 -7.84
N LYS A 266 30.41 -8.74 -6.91
CA LYS A 266 29.07 -8.16 -6.70
C LYS A 266 29.14 -6.70 -6.26
N ALA A 267 30.13 -6.33 -5.46
CA ALA A 267 30.40 -4.93 -5.11
C ALA A 267 30.95 -4.14 -6.31
N SER A 268 31.93 -4.68 -7.05
CA SER A 268 32.55 -4.00 -8.20
C SER A 268 31.58 -3.68 -9.34
N ARG A 269 30.58 -4.53 -9.61
CA ARG A 269 29.60 -4.28 -10.67
C ARG A 269 28.57 -3.22 -10.28
N ALA A 270 28.23 -3.11 -8.99
CA ALA A 270 27.42 -2.02 -8.46
C ALA A 270 28.19 -0.68 -8.45
N ILE A 271 29.52 -0.73 -8.30
CA ILE A 271 30.41 0.44 -8.32
C ILE A 271 30.66 0.95 -9.75
N LYS A 272 30.73 0.07 -10.77
CA LYS A 272 30.99 0.48 -12.16
C LYS A 272 29.88 1.31 -12.82
N GLU A 273 28.63 1.22 -12.33
CA GLU A 273 27.55 2.11 -12.79
C GLU A 273 27.58 3.50 -12.12
N THR A 274 28.48 3.72 -11.16
CA THR A 274 28.63 4.98 -10.40
C THR A 274 30.03 5.62 -10.50
N GLU A 275 30.93 5.10 -11.34
CA GLU A 275 32.28 5.64 -11.58
C GLU A 275 32.32 6.84 -12.57
N HIS A 276 31.44 7.83 -12.38
CA HIS A 276 31.64 9.16 -12.98
C HIS A 276 32.10 10.24 -11.99
N GLU A 277 32.27 9.91 -10.70
CA GLU A 277 32.81 10.83 -9.70
C GLU A 277 33.80 10.13 -8.77
N VAL A 278 35.06 9.99 -9.21
CA VAL A 278 36.15 9.62 -8.31
C VAL A 278 36.79 10.90 -7.77
N VAL A 279 36.33 11.29 -6.57
CA VAL A 279 37.08 12.17 -5.66
C VAL A 279 38.24 11.36 -5.06
N ALA A 280 39.38 12.03 -4.90
CA ALA A 280 40.67 11.47 -4.51
C ALA A 280 40.63 10.47 -3.35
N LEU A 281 41.32 9.34 -3.54
CA LEU A 281 41.62 8.33 -2.52
C LEU A 281 42.47 8.97 -1.41
N ILE A 282 41.92 9.01 -0.19
CA ILE A 282 42.65 9.35 1.04
C ILE A 282 43.46 8.13 1.48
N ASP A 283 44.70 8.37 1.87
CA ASP A 283 45.61 7.37 2.44
C ASP A 283 45.05 6.85 3.77
N ILE A 284 44.77 5.55 3.84
CA ILE A 284 44.10 4.87 4.96
C ILE A 284 45.12 4.35 6.00
N SER A 285 46.40 4.67 5.81
CA SER A 285 47.48 4.15 6.67
C SER A 285 47.48 4.68 8.10
N ASP A 286 46.76 5.79 8.37
CA ASP A 286 46.66 6.42 9.70
C ASP A 286 45.27 6.25 10.38
N HIS A 287 44.32 5.51 9.78
CA HIS A 287 43.02 5.27 10.41
C HIS A 287 43.03 4.02 11.31
N GLU A 288 43.30 4.21 12.60
CA GLU A 288 42.96 3.21 13.63
C GLU A 288 41.44 2.98 13.63
N PHE A 289 41.01 1.74 13.35
CA PHE A 289 39.63 1.31 13.53
C PHE A 289 39.32 1.23 15.04
N GLU A 290 38.85 2.32 15.63
CA GLU A 290 38.33 2.30 17.00
C GLU A 290 36.98 1.57 17.05
N LEU A 291 37.00 0.33 17.54
CA LEU A 291 35.79 -0.40 17.93
C LEU A 291 35.37 0.07 19.31
N GLU A 292 34.53 1.11 19.39
CA GLU A 292 33.88 1.48 20.66
C GLU A 292 33.06 0.29 21.17
N LYS A 293 33.47 -0.27 22.31
CA LYS A 293 32.73 -1.34 22.99
C LYS A 293 31.40 -0.77 23.48
N LEU A 294 30.28 -1.36 23.06
CA LEU A 294 28.96 -1.00 23.59
C LEU A 294 28.96 -1.18 25.12
N PRO A 295 28.41 -0.21 25.88
CA PRO A 295 28.37 -0.29 27.33
C PRO A 295 27.47 -1.43 27.81
N ASP A 296 27.82 -1.98 28.98
CA ASP A 296 27.05 -3.07 29.58
C ASP A 296 25.63 -2.56 29.96
N PRO A 297 24.56 -3.33 29.67
CA PRO A 297 23.21 -2.92 29.98
C PRO A 297 23.00 -2.73 31.49
N VAL A 298 22.42 -1.59 31.87
CA VAL A 298 21.98 -1.34 33.24
C VAL A 298 20.57 -1.90 33.41
N LYS A 299 20.31 -2.62 34.48
CA LYS A 299 18.97 -3.13 34.78
C LYS A 299 18.15 -2.09 35.52
N LYS A 300 16.94 -1.80 35.04
CA LYS A 300 15.99 -0.91 35.72
C LYS A 300 14.67 -1.62 36.01
N THR A 301 14.10 -1.36 37.17
CA THR A 301 12.77 -1.89 37.53
C THR A 301 11.65 -1.05 36.93
N ILE A 302 10.40 -1.54 36.99
CA ILE A 302 9.22 -0.75 36.63
C ILE A 302 9.14 0.53 37.47
N GLU A 303 9.43 0.44 38.76
CA GLU A 303 9.50 1.57 39.67
C GLU A 303 10.57 2.60 39.27
N ASP A 304 11.75 2.15 38.87
CA ASP A 304 12.83 3.04 38.42
C ASP A 304 12.44 3.79 37.15
N ILE A 305 11.88 3.09 36.17
CA ILE A 305 11.42 3.71 34.91
C ILE A 305 10.33 4.75 35.19
N PHE A 306 9.34 4.41 36.04
CA PHE A 306 8.29 5.35 36.43
C PHE A 306 8.89 6.60 37.09
N LYS A 307 9.83 6.44 38.03
CA LYS A 307 10.49 7.55 38.72
C LYS A 307 11.34 8.40 37.79
N ASP A 308 12.01 7.79 36.81
CA ASP A 308 12.82 8.52 35.83
C ASP A 308 11.95 9.40 34.93
N VAL A 309 10.78 8.89 34.50
CA VAL A 309 9.80 9.69 33.76
C VAL A 309 9.22 10.80 34.64
N GLU A 310 8.78 10.48 35.86
CA GLU A 310 8.16 11.44 36.78
C GLU A 310 9.12 12.58 37.18
N LYS A 311 10.42 12.31 37.23
CA LYS A 311 11.46 13.32 37.49
C LYS A 311 11.92 14.05 36.23
N GLY A 312 11.44 13.67 35.05
CA GLY A 312 11.88 14.27 33.79
C GLY A 312 13.31 13.90 33.38
N LYS A 313 13.88 12.81 33.92
CA LYS A 313 15.27 12.36 33.63
C LYS A 313 15.42 11.71 32.26
N ILE A 314 14.31 11.31 31.65
CA ILE A 314 14.29 10.74 30.30
C ILE A 314 13.26 11.48 29.46
N SER A 315 13.57 11.65 28.18
CA SER A 315 12.78 12.46 27.25
C SER A 315 12.69 11.80 25.88
N VAL A 316 11.68 12.21 25.11
CA VAL A 316 11.47 11.76 23.74
C VAL A 316 12.11 12.78 22.80
N PRO A 317 13.07 12.40 21.96
CA PRO A 317 13.63 13.31 20.97
C PRO A 317 12.55 13.78 19.99
N LYS A 318 12.56 15.05 19.59
CA LYS A 318 11.56 15.57 18.62
C LYS A 318 11.54 14.85 17.28
N PHE A 319 12.67 14.22 16.91
CA PHE A 319 12.76 13.45 15.68
C PHE A 319 12.07 12.08 15.75
N GLN A 320 11.76 11.56 16.94
CA GLN A 320 10.99 10.31 17.09
C GLN A 320 9.52 10.51 16.76
N ARG A 321 8.84 9.40 16.46
CA ARG A 321 7.38 9.37 16.21
C ARG A 321 6.55 9.74 17.43
N TYR A 322 5.28 10.07 17.21
CA TYR A 322 4.34 10.31 18.29
C TYR A 322 3.98 9.02 19.05
N TRP A 323 3.28 9.14 20.16
CA TRP A 323 2.68 7.99 20.86
C TRP A 323 1.60 7.36 19.97
N THR A 324 1.72 6.05 19.68
CA THR A 324 0.80 5.36 18.74
C THR A 324 0.16 4.11 19.32
N TRP A 325 0.59 3.63 20.48
CA TRP A 325 0.02 2.42 21.06
C TRP A 325 -1.40 2.64 21.57
N ASP A 326 -2.31 1.77 21.14
CA ASP A 326 -3.69 1.80 21.59
C ASP A 326 -3.87 1.15 22.98
N ARG A 327 -5.13 1.15 23.43
CA ARG A 327 -5.55 0.54 24.70
C ARG A 327 -5.10 -0.92 24.83
N GLN A 328 -5.29 -1.73 23.78
CA GLN A 328 -5.05 -3.17 23.83
C GLN A 328 -3.55 -3.46 23.96
N GLN A 329 -2.71 -2.69 23.25
CA GLN A 329 -1.25 -2.84 23.36
C GLN A 329 -0.72 -2.51 24.76
N ILE A 330 -1.37 -1.58 25.48
CA ILE A 330 -1.04 -1.28 26.88
C ILE A 330 -1.47 -2.44 27.78
N GLU A 331 -2.65 -3.04 27.57
CA GLU A 331 -3.13 -4.22 28.31
C GLU A 331 -2.17 -5.40 28.14
N GLU A 332 -1.79 -5.72 26.90
CA GLU A 332 -0.87 -6.81 26.56
C GLU A 332 0.54 -6.63 27.17
N LEU A 333 1.01 -5.37 27.26
CA LEU A 333 2.28 -5.06 27.91
C LEU A 333 2.22 -5.38 29.41
N TRP A 334 1.18 -4.90 30.10
CA TRP A 334 1.04 -5.14 31.53
C TRP A 334 0.78 -6.61 31.84
N GLU A 335 0.01 -7.30 31.00
CA GLU A 335 -0.16 -8.75 31.07
C GLU A 335 1.20 -9.47 30.99
N SER A 336 2.05 -9.10 30.04
CA SER A 336 3.39 -9.66 29.89
C SER A 336 4.24 -9.41 31.14
N ILE A 337 4.15 -8.23 31.74
CA ILE A 337 4.84 -7.89 33.00
C ILE A 337 4.34 -8.78 34.16
N PHE A 338 3.02 -8.92 34.35
CA PHE A 338 2.46 -9.78 35.40
C PHE A 338 2.80 -11.27 35.21
N ARG A 339 2.89 -11.72 33.95
CA ARG A 339 3.32 -13.09 33.60
C ARG A 339 4.84 -13.27 33.64
N SER A 340 5.61 -12.23 33.94
CA SER A 340 7.08 -12.23 33.93
C SER A 340 7.69 -12.62 32.56
N TYR A 341 6.98 -12.31 31.46
CA TYR A 341 7.48 -12.51 30.10
C TYR A 341 8.49 -11.43 29.73
N TYR A 342 9.44 -11.75 28.86
CA TYR A 342 10.43 -10.79 28.37
C TYR A 342 9.79 -9.74 27.45
N ILE A 343 9.88 -8.46 27.82
CA ILE A 343 9.31 -7.35 27.04
C ILE A 343 10.34 -6.59 26.20
N GLY A 344 11.54 -7.13 25.99
CA GLY A 344 12.62 -6.47 25.26
C GLY A 344 13.57 -5.63 26.14
N SER A 345 14.60 -5.06 25.53
CA SER A 345 15.48 -4.05 26.14
C SER A 345 15.06 -2.63 25.79
N LEU A 346 15.60 -1.62 26.47
CA LEU A 346 15.45 -0.20 26.15
C LEU A 346 16.80 0.34 25.69
N LEU A 347 16.78 1.34 24.79
CA LEU A 347 17.98 2.03 24.33
C LEU A 347 17.83 3.51 24.61
N HIS A 348 18.71 4.05 25.43
CA HIS A 348 18.78 5.47 25.73
C HIS A 348 20.07 6.05 25.17
N TRP A 349 20.10 7.37 25.01
CA TRP A 349 21.29 8.13 24.65
C TRP A 349 21.50 9.24 25.66
N GLU A 350 22.67 9.24 26.29
CA GLU A 350 23.08 10.29 27.20
C GLU A 350 23.30 11.56 26.37
N THR A 351 22.61 12.64 26.74
CA THR A 351 22.72 13.90 25.99
C THR A 351 23.26 15.00 26.88
N GLY A 352 24.42 15.54 26.49
CA GLY A 352 25.01 16.72 27.11
C GLY A 352 24.31 18.01 26.66
N GLU A 353 24.36 18.33 25.35
CA GLU A 353 23.63 19.44 24.75
C GLU A 353 22.45 18.94 23.90
N GLN A 354 21.22 19.29 24.29
CA GLN A 354 19.99 18.98 23.57
C GLN A 354 19.84 19.79 22.26
N ARG A 355 20.66 19.50 21.23
CA ARG A 355 20.55 20.19 19.93
C ARG A 355 19.28 19.83 19.14
N LEU A 356 18.82 18.59 19.24
CA LEU A 356 17.70 18.08 18.43
C LEU A 356 16.31 18.38 19.04
N GLY A 357 16.26 19.07 20.19
CA GLY A 357 15.04 19.28 20.96
C GLY A 357 14.44 17.99 21.53
N SER A 358 13.63 18.15 22.58
CA SER A 358 12.97 17.04 23.25
C SER A 358 11.53 17.40 23.63
N THR A 359 10.70 16.38 23.80
CA THR A 359 9.38 16.47 24.42
C THR A 359 9.32 15.53 25.61
N PRO A 360 8.52 15.85 26.64
CA PRO A 360 8.27 14.91 27.73
C PRO A 360 7.59 13.63 27.19
N VAL A 361 7.71 12.55 27.95
CA VAL A 361 6.85 11.37 27.77
C VAL A 361 5.39 11.79 27.93
N GLU A 362 4.48 11.19 27.17
CA GLU A 362 3.06 11.59 27.18
C GLU A 362 2.47 11.55 28.61
N GLY A 363 1.94 12.69 29.07
CA GLY A 363 1.42 12.86 30.43
C GLY A 363 2.45 13.04 31.54
N ALA A 364 3.74 13.09 31.22
CA ALA A 364 4.83 13.39 32.14
C ALA A 364 5.01 14.90 32.34
N PRO A 365 5.62 15.35 33.46
CA PRO A 365 6.01 16.74 33.64
C PRO A 365 7.13 17.16 32.67
N GLU A 366 7.49 18.45 32.67
CA GLU A 366 8.60 18.97 31.88
C GLU A 366 9.93 18.25 32.18
N THR A 367 10.77 18.12 31.15
CA THR A 367 12.02 17.37 31.19
C THR A 367 13.15 18.17 31.83
N GLU A 368 14.07 17.46 32.49
CA GLU A 368 15.33 18.06 32.96
C GLU A 368 16.20 18.47 31.75
N LYS A 369 17.05 19.48 31.95
CA LYS A 369 17.88 20.05 30.88
C LYS A 369 18.79 19.03 30.18
N ASN A 370 19.24 18.01 30.89
CA ASN A 370 20.15 16.96 30.41
C ASN A 370 19.48 15.58 30.47
N ALA A 371 18.16 15.52 30.24
CA ALA A 371 17.42 14.26 30.23
C ALA A 371 17.93 13.32 29.14
N ASP A 372 18.11 12.04 29.45
CA ASP A 372 18.51 11.03 28.46
C ASP A 372 17.43 10.92 27.36
N TYR A 373 17.87 10.72 26.13
CA TYR A 373 16.99 10.54 24.98
C TYR A 373 16.61 9.08 24.82
N ILE A 374 15.31 8.80 24.74
CA ILE A 374 14.83 7.45 24.45
C ILE A 374 15.01 7.20 22.95
N LEU A 375 15.80 6.19 22.56
CA LEU A 375 16.00 5.78 21.16
C LEU A 375 15.20 4.52 20.79
N ASP A 376 15.02 3.61 21.74
CA ASP A 376 14.10 2.47 21.60
C ASP A 376 13.35 2.23 22.91
N GLY A 377 12.10 1.81 22.77
CA GLY A 377 11.21 1.54 23.90
C GLY A 377 10.38 2.73 24.37
N GLN A 378 10.39 3.86 23.63
CA GLN A 378 9.50 5.01 23.85
C GLN A 378 8.06 4.57 24.14
N GLN A 379 7.57 3.62 23.34
CA GLN A 379 6.20 3.18 23.45
C GLN A 379 5.93 2.39 24.75
N ARG A 380 6.84 1.49 25.14
CA ARG A 380 6.73 0.70 26.37
C ARG A 380 6.82 1.59 27.62
N ILE A 381 7.76 2.53 27.63
CA ILE A 381 7.96 3.48 28.73
C ILE A 381 6.69 4.34 28.92
N THR A 382 6.14 4.85 27.82
CA THR A 382 4.92 5.66 27.84
C THR A 382 3.72 4.85 28.35
N ALA A 383 3.53 3.60 27.91
CA ALA A 383 2.47 2.72 28.41
C ALA A 383 2.58 2.43 29.92
N ILE A 384 3.78 2.11 30.40
CA ILE A 384 4.04 1.86 31.83
C ILE A 384 3.66 3.11 32.64
N TYR A 385 4.17 4.27 32.22
CA TYR A 385 3.91 5.52 32.90
C TYR A 385 2.42 5.90 32.86
N TYR A 386 1.76 5.82 31.69
CA TYR A 386 0.35 6.16 31.52
C TYR A 386 -0.56 5.32 32.43
N ALA A 387 -0.36 4.00 32.47
CA ALA A 387 -1.21 3.10 33.26
C ALA A 387 -1.11 3.35 34.77
N VAL A 388 0.08 3.70 35.28
CA VAL A 388 0.32 3.98 36.70
C VAL A 388 -0.03 5.42 37.07
N LYS A 389 0.27 6.38 36.20
CA LYS A 389 -0.06 7.79 36.44
C LYS A 389 -1.56 8.06 36.33
N ALA A 390 -2.24 7.35 35.42
CA ALA A 390 -3.62 7.57 35.01
C ALA A 390 -3.90 9.06 34.67
N PRO A 391 -3.17 9.64 33.70
CA PRO A 391 -3.36 11.05 33.34
C PRO A 391 -4.71 11.27 32.65
N LYS A 392 -5.25 12.49 32.74
CA LYS A 392 -6.50 12.88 32.06
C LYS A 392 -6.28 13.23 30.58
N ILE A 393 -5.52 12.39 29.88
CA ILE A 393 -5.14 12.56 28.47
C ILE A 393 -5.66 11.36 27.67
N GLY A 394 -6.21 11.60 26.47
CA GLY A 394 -6.70 10.53 25.60
C GLY A 394 -5.59 9.57 25.11
N LEU A 395 -5.97 8.37 24.72
CA LEU A 395 -5.07 7.43 24.04
C LEU A 395 -5.04 7.72 22.52
N PRO A 396 -4.04 7.20 21.78
CA PRO A 396 -4.07 7.24 20.32
C PRO A 396 -5.40 6.73 19.77
N ASN A 397 -5.95 7.44 18.78
CA ASN A 397 -7.27 7.18 18.17
C ASN A 397 -8.51 7.45 19.05
N THR A 398 -8.35 7.97 20.28
CA THR A 398 -9.48 8.33 21.14
C THR A 398 -9.18 9.53 22.04
N ILE A 399 -10.05 10.52 22.04
CA ILE A 399 -9.93 11.67 22.97
C ILE A 399 -10.18 11.27 24.44
N LYS A 400 -10.68 10.06 24.70
CA LYS A 400 -11.07 9.62 26.04
C LYS A 400 -9.86 9.10 26.82
N PRO A 401 -9.60 9.59 28.03
CA PRO A 401 -8.61 8.98 28.92
C PRO A 401 -9.09 7.62 29.45
N TYR A 402 -8.14 6.73 29.73
CA TYR A 402 -8.40 5.37 30.23
C TYR A 402 -7.72 5.11 31.57
N VAL A 403 -8.33 4.23 32.37
CA VAL A 403 -7.75 3.69 33.60
C VAL A 403 -7.62 2.19 33.43
N PHE A 404 -6.48 1.64 33.84
CA PHE A 404 -6.15 0.23 33.73
C PHE A 404 -6.25 -0.47 35.09
N PHE A 405 -6.79 -1.69 35.07
CA PHE A 405 -7.10 -2.50 36.24
C PHE A 405 -6.54 -3.90 36.07
N VAL A 406 -6.15 -4.51 37.18
CA VAL A 406 -5.81 -5.92 37.28
C VAL A 406 -7.00 -6.65 37.89
N ASN A 407 -7.49 -7.68 37.21
CA ASN A 407 -8.48 -8.59 37.75
C ASN A 407 -7.79 -9.62 38.65
N ILE A 408 -7.98 -9.49 39.97
CA ILE A 408 -7.31 -10.32 40.96
C ILE A 408 -7.71 -11.80 40.83
N ASN A 409 -8.96 -12.09 40.49
CA ASN A 409 -9.40 -13.47 40.29
C ASN A 409 -8.69 -14.11 39.09
N ALA A 410 -8.63 -13.40 37.96
CA ALA A 410 -7.97 -13.90 36.76
C ALA A 410 -6.44 -14.01 36.94
N LEU A 411 -5.84 -13.10 37.71
CA LEU A 411 -4.40 -13.15 38.03
C LEU A 411 -4.05 -14.41 38.85
N LEU A 412 -4.92 -14.81 39.77
CA LEU A 412 -4.69 -15.94 40.67
C LEU A 412 -5.19 -17.29 40.10
N ASP A 413 -6.07 -17.30 39.10
CA ASP A 413 -6.52 -18.53 38.45
C ASP A 413 -5.55 -18.93 37.32
N PRO A 414 -4.79 -20.03 37.45
CA PRO A 414 -3.88 -20.49 36.41
C PRO A 414 -4.59 -20.92 35.11
N ARG A 415 -5.92 -21.09 35.13
CA ARG A 415 -6.73 -21.46 33.97
C ARG A 415 -7.29 -20.25 33.21
N SER A 416 -7.30 -19.06 33.83
CA SER A 416 -7.80 -17.85 33.17
C SER A 416 -6.95 -17.51 31.96
N HIS A 417 -7.61 -17.07 30.89
CA HIS A 417 -6.90 -16.60 29.71
C HIS A 417 -6.08 -15.37 30.09
N SER A 418 -4.90 -15.22 29.50
CA SER A 418 -3.95 -14.20 29.92
C SER A 418 -4.49 -12.78 29.67
N SER A 419 -5.28 -12.59 28.61
CA SER A 419 -5.99 -11.35 28.30
C SER A 419 -7.10 -10.95 29.30
N GLU A 420 -7.43 -11.81 30.28
CA GLU A 420 -8.39 -11.50 31.34
C GLU A 420 -7.74 -10.83 32.56
N ILE A 421 -6.40 -10.82 32.63
CA ILE A 421 -5.66 -10.31 33.78
C ILE A 421 -5.72 -8.79 33.85
N VAL A 422 -5.53 -8.13 32.72
CA VAL A 422 -5.52 -6.67 32.62
C VAL A 422 -6.69 -6.23 31.76
N ASP A 423 -7.49 -5.31 32.30
CA ASP A 423 -8.60 -4.67 31.59
C ASP A 423 -8.49 -3.16 31.80
N SER A 424 -9.23 -2.39 31.02
CA SER A 424 -9.27 -0.94 31.15
C SER A 424 -10.64 -0.38 30.83
N LEU A 425 -10.93 0.81 31.34
CA LEU A 425 -12.19 1.50 31.08
C LEU A 425 -11.93 2.98 30.84
N PRO A 426 -12.76 3.64 30.00
CA PRO A 426 -12.72 5.10 29.90
C PRO A 426 -12.94 5.71 31.28
N LEU A 427 -12.19 6.77 31.60
CA LEU A 427 -12.24 7.45 32.90
C LEU A 427 -13.68 7.83 33.31
N GLU A 428 -14.48 8.33 32.37
CA GLU A 428 -15.88 8.67 32.59
C GLU A 428 -16.71 7.47 33.08
N VAL A 429 -16.47 6.28 32.53
CA VAL A 429 -17.16 5.05 32.94
C VAL A 429 -16.69 4.60 34.32
N VAL A 430 -15.41 4.78 34.64
CA VAL A 430 -14.83 4.50 35.95
C VAL A 430 -15.46 5.39 37.01
N GLU A 431 -15.60 6.69 36.74
CA GLU A 431 -16.25 7.65 37.62
C GLU A 431 -17.75 7.33 37.80
N GLN A 432 -18.48 7.07 36.72
CA GLN A 432 -19.91 6.70 36.77
C GLN A 432 -20.16 5.42 37.57
N LYS A 433 -19.28 4.43 37.45
CA LYS A 433 -19.38 3.15 38.19
C LYS A 433 -18.79 3.23 39.60
N GLY A 434 -18.19 4.36 39.99
CA GLY A 434 -17.54 4.53 41.29
C GLY A 434 -16.32 3.64 41.50
N PHE A 435 -15.61 3.27 40.44
CA PHE A 435 -14.48 2.31 40.52
C PHE A 435 -13.23 2.88 41.20
N PHE A 436 -13.21 4.17 41.57
CA PHE A 436 -12.23 4.74 42.48
C PHE A 436 -12.57 4.52 43.96
N ASP A 437 -13.79 4.07 44.29
CA ASP A 437 -14.16 3.68 45.65
C ASP A 437 -13.56 2.31 45.99
N LYS A 438 -12.70 2.26 47.00
CA LYS A 438 -12.04 1.04 47.47
C LYS A 438 -13.03 -0.08 47.82
N LYS A 439 -14.19 0.21 48.40
CA LYS A 439 -15.21 -0.81 48.71
C LYS A 439 -15.72 -1.49 47.45
N ILE A 440 -15.90 -0.71 46.37
CA ILE A 440 -16.32 -1.26 45.07
C ILE A 440 -15.18 -2.07 44.45
N GLN A 441 -13.95 -1.57 44.53
CA GLN A 441 -12.75 -2.28 44.03
C GLN A 441 -12.59 -3.65 44.70
N PHE A 442 -12.69 -3.71 46.04
CA PHE A 442 -12.57 -4.94 46.82
C PHE A 442 -13.69 -5.94 46.47
N ARG A 443 -14.95 -5.49 46.48
CA ARG A 443 -16.09 -6.35 46.10
C ARG A 443 -15.98 -6.90 44.67
N LYS A 444 -15.43 -6.11 43.74
CA LYS A 444 -15.20 -6.55 42.35
C LYS A 444 -13.86 -7.27 42.15
N LYS A 445 -13.00 -7.30 43.17
CA LYS A 445 -11.65 -7.87 43.14
C LYS A 445 -10.83 -7.29 41.96
N ILE A 446 -10.93 -5.97 41.77
CA ILE A 446 -10.18 -5.21 40.76
C ILE A 446 -9.17 -4.29 41.44
N PHE A 447 -7.93 -4.32 40.96
CA PHE A 447 -6.85 -3.47 41.47
C PHE A 447 -6.50 -2.42 40.41
N PRO A 448 -6.74 -1.12 40.63
CA PRO A 448 -6.30 -0.08 39.70
C PRO A 448 -4.77 0.01 39.67
N LEU A 449 -4.14 -0.02 38.49
CA LEU A 449 -2.68 0.13 38.38
C LEU A 449 -2.17 1.47 38.92
N SER A 450 -3.04 2.47 39.00
CA SER A 450 -2.75 3.76 39.62
C SER A 450 -2.49 3.70 41.13
N GLU A 451 -2.83 2.60 41.80
CA GLU A 451 -2.50 2.37 43.21
C GLU A 451 -1.00 2.04 43.41
N LEU A 452 -0.26 1.66 42.37
CA LEU A 452 1.18 1.34 42.49
C LEU A 452 2.04 2.55 42.89
N LYS A 453 1.55 3.78 42.67
CA LYS A 453 2.28 5.00 43.06
C LYS A 453 2.41 5.13 44.58
N ASN A 454 3.51 5.73 45.05
CA ASN A 454 3.70 6.17 46.45
C ASN A 454 3.40 5.09 47.51
N ASN A 455 3.73 3.82 47.27
CA ASN A 455 3.42 2.68 48.16
C ASN A 455 1.91 2.42 48.39
N GLY A 456 1.02 2.97 47.54
CA GLY A 456 -0.43 2.77 47.64
C GLY A 456 -0.82 1.29 47.52
N GLY A 457 -0.10 0.53 46.70
CA GLY A 457 -0.37 -0.89 46.47
C GLY A 457 -0.31 -1.73 47.74
N SER A 458 0.71 -1.56 48.59
CA SER A 458 0.81 -2.28 49.86
C SER A 458 -0.34 -1.91 50.82
N THR A 459 -0.72 -0.63 50.84
CA THR A 459 -1.84 -0.15 51.67
C THR A 459 -3.16 -0.77 51.17
N TRP A 460 -3.37 -0.77 49.85
CA TRP A 460 -4.54 -1.39 49.22
C TRP A 460 -4.62 -2.88 49.52
N LEU A 461 -3.50 -3.61 49.41
CA LEU A 461 -3.46 -5.06 49.68
C LEU A 461 -3.75 -5.38 51.14
N PHE A 462 -3.25 -4.56 52.07
CA PHE A 462 -3.54 -4.72 53.50
C PHE A 462 -5.02 -4.48 53.80
N GLU A 463 -5.60 -3.38 53.30
CA GLU A 463 -7.03 -3.11 53.46
C GLU A 463 -7.92 -4.15 52.75
N PHE A 464 -7.46 -4.73 51.63
CA PHE A 464 -8.17 -5.81 50.96
C PHE A 464 -8.15 -7.10 51.78
N GLN A 465 -7.05 -7.37 52.51
CA GLN A 465 -7.00 -8.49 53.47
C GLN A 465 -8.05 -8.33 54.56
N ASP A 466 -8.15 -7.12 55.13
CA ASP A 466 -9.15 -6.80 56.17
C ASP A 466 -10.57 -7.00 55.61
N TYR A 467 -10.86 -6.51 54.40
CA TYR A 467 -12.14 -6.73 53.72
C TYR A 467 -12.47 -8.22 53.52
N LEU A 468 -11.51 -9.03 53.08
CA LEU A 468 -11.74 -10.48 52.90
C LEU A 468 -12.14 -11.15 54.21
N GLN A 469 -11.54 -10.74 55.32
CA GLN A 469 -11.83 -11.28 56.65
C GLN A 469 -13.18 -10.77 57.19
N ASP A 470 -13.43 -9.47 57.09
CA ASP A 470 -14.55 -8.80 57.78
C ASP A 470 -15.86 -8.85 56.97
N ASP A 471 -15.81 -8.78 55.63
CA ASP A 471 -16.98 -8.67 54.76
C ASP A 471 -17.25 -9.94 53.91
N GLU A 472 -16.22 -10.74 53.57
CA GLU A 472 -16.37 -11.97 52.76
C GLU A 472 -16.21 -13.27 53.57
N GLU A 473 -16.08 -13.17 54.90
CA GLU A 473 -15.99 -14.29 55.85
C GLU A 473 -14.83 -15.27 55.59
N TYR A 474 -13.73 -14.81 54.97
CA TYR A 474 -12.54 -15.64 54.83
C TYR A 474 -11.92 -15.93 56.20
N SER A 475 -11.35 -17.14 56.37
CA SER A 475 -10.56 -17.41 57.56
C SER A 475 -9.35 -16.46 57.61
N LYS A 476 -8.88 -16.14 58.82
CA LYS A 476 -7.68 -15.29 59.00
C LYS A 476 -6.47 -15.84 58.24
N GLU A 477 -6.35 -17.17 58.15
CA GLU A 477 -5.28 -17.85 57.42
C GLU A 477 -5.46 -17.68 55.90
N ASP A 478 -6.67 -17.83 55.36
CA ASP A 478 -6.94 -17.68 53.93
C ASP A 478 -6.77 -16.23 53.45
N ALA A 479 -7.30 -15.26 54.21
CA ALA A 479 -7.12 -13.83 53.89
C ALA A 479 -5.63 -13.46 53.89
N ARG A 480 -4.87 -13.95 54.88
CA ARG A 480 -3.41 -13.78 54.95
C ARG A 480 -2.71 -14.42 53.74
N ASN A 481 -3.09 -15.63 53.35
CA ASN A 481 -2.53 -16.31 52.17
C ASN A 481 -2.79 -15.53 50.87
N TYR A 482 -3.96 -14.91 50.72
CA TYR A 482 -4.24 -14.00 49.61
C TYR A 482 -3.32 -12.79 49.61
N TYR A 483 -3.20 -12.11 50.76
CA TYR A 483 -2.32 -10.97 50.93
C TYR A 483 -0.86 -11.33 50.60
N GLU A 484 -0.32 -12.40 51.18
CA GLU A 484 1.07 -12.79 50.98
C GLU A 484 1.37 -13.12 49.51
N LYS A 485 0.47 -13.84 48.83
CA LYS A 485 0.60 -14.12 47.38
C LYS A 485 0.56 -12.86 46.53
N LEU A 486 -0.42 -11.99 46.75
CA LEU A 486 -0.57 -10.76 45.98
C LEU A 486 0.58 -9.80 46.24
N ASN A 487 0.99 -9.62 47.50
CA ASN A 487 2.12 -8.77 47.86
C ASN A 487 3.43 -9.29 47.24
N MET A 488 3.62 -10.61 47.17
CA MET A 488 4.74 -11.20 46.43
C MET A 488 4.70 -10.87 44.94
N ILE A 489 3.54 -11.03 44.28
CA ILE A 489 3.38 -10.77 42.83
C ILE A 489 3.58 -9.29 42.52
N PHE A 490 2.84 -8.40 43.20
CA PHE A 490 2.93 -6.96 42.97
C PHE A 490 4.30 -6.39 43.37
N GLY A 491 4.87 -6.88 44.47
CA GLY A 491 6.23 -6.51 44.88
C GLY A 491 7.30 -6.96 43.89
N TYR A 492 7.12 -8.12 43.25
CA TYR A 492 7.98 -8.55 42.15
C TYR A 492 7.80 -7.64 40.92
N VAL A 493 6.57 -7.43 40.46
CA VAL A 493 6.26 -6.60 39.29
C VAL A 493 6.79 -5.18 39.44
N TRP A 494 6.58 -4.55 40.59
CA TRP A 494 6.93 -3.15 40.80
C TRP A 494 8.45 -2.95 41.00
N SER A 495 9.05 -3.74 41.88
CA SER A 495 10.42 -3.47 42.38
C SER A 495 11.45 -4.54 42.04
N LYS A 496 11.10 -5.60 41.28
CA LYS A 496 12.05 -6.67 40.88
C LYS A 496 11.99 -7.07 39.42
N TYR A 497 10.92 -6.76 38.69
CA TYR A 497 10.86 -7.01 37.26
C TYR A 497 11.83 -6.05 36.56
N GLU A 498 12.95 -6.60 36.07
CA GLU A 498 14.07 -5.83 35.52
C GLU A 498 14.01 -5.78 33.99
N ILE A 499 14.15 -4.58 33.44
CA ILE A 499 14.27 -4.32 32.01
C ILE A 499 15.71 -3.87 31.72
N PRO A 500 16.43 -4.53 30.79
CA PRO A 500 17.77 -4.10 30.40
C PRO A 500 17.72 -2.76 29.67
N VAL A 501 18.52 -1.79 30.08
CA VAL A 501 18.67 -0.47 29.47
C VAL A 501 20.10 -0.28 29.01
N VAL A 502 20.30 -0.19 27.70
CA VAL A 502 21.59 0.18 27.12
C VAL A 502 21.63 1.69 26.97
N LYS A 503 22.67 2.33 27.50
CA LYS A 503 22.87 3.77 27.38
C LYS A 503 24.02 4.08 26.44
N LEU A 504 23.75 4.74 25.33
CA LEU A 504 24.78 5.21 24.43
C LEU A 504 25.45 6.46 25.00
N SER A 505 26.77 6.53 24.84
CA SER A 505 27.61 7.67 25.27
C SER A 505 27.22 8.97 24.57
N ASP A 506 27.42 10.11 25.24
CA ASP A 506 27.27 11.45 24.66
C ASP A 506 28.35 11.78 23.61
N THR A 507 29.44 10.98 23.57
CA THR A 507 30.51 11.06 22.57
C THR A 507 30.08 10.56 21.18
N LEU A 508 29.00 9.78 21.09
CA LEU A 508 28.50 9.27 19.81
C LEU A 508 27.96 10.41 18.93
N SER A 509 28.37 10.41 17.66
CA SER A 509 27.87 11.41 16.71
C SER A 509 26.36 11.26 16.47
N TYR A 510 25.68 12.40 16.26
CA TYR A 510 24.25 12.45 15.93
C TYR A 510 23.90 11.55 14.73
N GLU A 511 24.78 11.49 13.72
CA GLU A 511 24.61 10.64 12.55
C GLU A 511 24.58 9.14 12.90
N ASN A 512 25.47 8.69 13.78
CA ASN A 512 25.48 7.31 14.24
C ASN A 512 24.23 6.97 15.05
N VAL A 513 23.79 7.89 15.91
CA VAL A 513 22.57 7.72 16.72
C VAL A 513 21.33 7.58 15.84
N ILE A 514 21.16 8.45 14.85
CA ILE A 514 20.01 8.38 13.92
C ILE A 514 20.06 7.08 13.09
N LYS A 515 21.24 6.65 12.63
CA LYS A 515 21.39 5.35 11.94
C LYS A 515 21.05 4.15 12.84
N VAL A 516 21.44 4.19 14.11
CA VAL A 516 21.08 3.16 15.10
C VAL A 516 19.55 3.14 15.32
N PHE A 517 18.94 4.32 15.48
CA PHE A 517 17.50 4.47 15.60
C PHE A 517 16.74 3.88 14.41
N GLU A 518 17.13 4.24 13.18
CA GLU A 518 16.52 3.71 11.95
C GLU A 518 16.65 2.18 11.87
N ARG A 519 17.83 1.64 12.17
CA ARG A 519 18.09 0.19 12.08
C ARG A 519 17.27 -0.60 13.09
N ILE A 520 17.19 -0.17 14.35
CA ILE A 520 16.47 -0.87 15.40
C ILE A 520 14.96 -0.84 15.13
N ASN A 521 14.43 0.32 14.74
CA ASN A 521 13.00 0.51 14.52
C ASN A 521 12.49 0.01 13.15
N SER A 522 13.36 -0.62 12.35
CA SER A 522 13.00 -1.19 11.05
C SER A 522 12.27 -2.54 11.12
N LYS A 523 12.31 -3.26 12.27
CA LYS A 523 11.78 -4.62 12.43
C LYS A 523 10.59 -4.76 13.41
N GLY A 524 10.26 -3.72 14.19
CA GLY A 524 9.16 -3.69 15.17
C GLY A 524 7.84 -3.12 14.61
N THR A 525 7.04 -2.39 15.41
CA THR A 525 5.97 -1.53 14.86
C THR A 525 6.64 -0.53 13.92
N PRO A 526 6.49 -0.66 12.58
CA PRO A 526 7.39 0.02 11.67
C PRO A 526 7.20 1.54 11.77
N LEU A 527 8.29 2.29 11.87
CA LEU A 527 8.26 3.72 11.58
C LEU A 527 7.73 3.90 10.16
N ASP A 528 6.84 4.87 9.99
CA ASP A 528 6.37 5.20 8.65
C ASP A 528 7.46 5.98 7.88
N VAL A 529 7.14 6.41 6.66
CA VAL A 529 8.11 7.14 5.82
C VAL A 529 8.41 8.52 6.40
N PHE A 530 7.41 9.16 7.01
CA PHE A 530 7.55 10.49 7.59
C PHE A 530 8.42 10.46 8.83
N ASP A 531 8.23 9.48 9.71
CA ASP A 531 9.02 9.30 10.93
C ASP A 531 10.51 9.08 10.62
N LEU A 532 10.81 8.24 9.62
CA LEU A 532 12.18 8.00 9.17
C LEU A 532 12.81 9.27 8.57
N LEU A 533 12.06 9.98 7.73
CA LEU A 533 12.54 11.24 7.16
C LEU A 533 12.69 12.32 8.24
N ASN A 534 11.82 12.38 9.24
CA ASN A 534 11.93 13.32 10.37
C ASN A 534 13.23 13.07 11.14
N ALA A 535 13.62 11.81 11.34
CA ALA A 535 14.93 11.44 11.89
C ALA A 535 16.10 11.86 11.00
N ARG A 536 16.03 11.63 9.68
CA ARG A 536 17.11 12.05 8.76
C ARG A 536 17.26 13.55 8.66
N PHE A 537 16.16 14.29 8.53
CA PHE A 537 16.16 15.74 8.39
C PHE A 537 16.63 16.46 9.66
N ALA A 538 16.53 15.80 10.82
CA ALA A 538 17.11 16.29 12.06
C ALA A 538 18.65 16.44 11.98
N LEU A 539 19.34 15.72 11.08
CA LEU A 539 20.77 15.91 10.79
C LEU A 539 21.08 17.27 10.15
N TYR A 540 20.06 17.92 9.57
CA TYR A 540 20.18 19.22 8.89
C TYR A 540 19.51 20.34 9.70
N ASP A 541 19.27 20.11 11.00
CA ASP A 541 18.54 21.02 11.90
C ASP A 541 17.09 21.30 11.45
N ILE A 542 16.46 20.34 10.75
CA ILE A 542 15.05 20.42 10.33
C ILE A 542 14.24 19.35 11.05
N ILE A 543 13.27 19.78 11.86
CA ILE A 543 12.27 18.89 12.46
C ILE A 543 11.01 18.95 11.59
N LEU A 544 10.80 17.93 10.74
CA LEU A 544 9.65 17.87 9.83
C LEU A 544 8.30 17.94 10.56
N LYS A 545 8.22 17.43 11.79
CA LYS A 545 7.03 17.58 12.64
C LYS A 545 6.69 19.04 12.93
N ASP A 546 7.67 19.84 13.34
CA ASP A 546 7.49 21.26 13.60
C ASP A 546 7.08 21.99 12.30
N GLU A 547 7.65 21.61 11.14
CA GLU A 547 7.25 22.16 9.83
C GLU A 547 5.85 21.71 9.39
N TRP A 548 5.46 20.48 9.72
CA TRP A 548 4.11 19.99 9.49
C TRP A 548 3.09 20.74 10.33
N GLU A 549 3.34 20.98 11.62
CA GLU A 549 2.43 21.74 12.49
C GLU A 549 2.16 23.16 11.96
N LYS A 550 3.17 23.81 11.37
CA LYS A 550 2.99 25.11 10.71
C LYS A 550 2.06 25.01 9.51
N VAL A 551 2.25 24.00 8.66
CA VAL A 551 1.44 23.73 7.47
C VAL A 551 0.00 23.35 7.84
N GLU A 552 -0.17 22.48 8.84
CA GLU A 552 -1.47 22.04 9.35
C GLU A 552 -2.28 23.24 9.87
N ASN A 553 -1.65 24.15 10.61
CA ASN A 553 -2.32 25.35 11.10
C ASN A 553 -2.64 26.38 10.02
N LEU A 554 -1.96 26.32 8.87
CA LEU A 554 -2.18 27.22 7.74
C LEU A 554 -3.35 26.76 6.84
N TYR A 555 -3.53 25.44 6.66
CA TYR A 555 -4.47 24.87 5.70
C TYR A 555 -5.61 24.09 6.36
N GLU A 556 -6.81 24.68 6.31
CA GLU A 556 -8.03 24.16 6.95
C GLU A 556 -8.42 22.75 6.48
N ASN A 557 -8.31 22.42 5.18
CA ASN A 557 -8.71 21.08 4.73
C ASN A 557 -7.73 20.01 5.21
N MET A 558 -6.42 20.28 5.16
CA MET A 558 -5.40 19.40 5.74
C MET A 558 -5.62 19.15 7.22
N LYS A 559 -5.85 20.20 8.00
CA LYS A 559 -6.16 20.11 9.44
C LYS A 559 -7.38 19.23 9.72
N ASN A 560 -8.43 19.40 8.94
CA ASN A 560 -9.66 18.60 9.09
C ASN A 560 -9.48 17.14 8.64
N TRP A 561 -8.49 16.85 7.80
CA TRP A 561 -8.24 15.53 7.23
C TRP A 561 -7.19 14.73 8.00
N TYR A 562 -6.20 15.39 8.61
CA TYR A 562 -5.10 14.74 9.31
C TYR A 562 -5.57 13.78 10.43
N PRO A 563 -6.54 14.12 11.29
CA PRO A 563 -7.05 13.19 12.29
C PRO A 563 -7.68 11.90 11.72
N LYS A 564 -8.07 11.92 10.44
CA LYS A 564 -8.63 10.76 9.71
C LYS A 564 -7.58 10.06 8.84
N ASN A 565 -6.44 10.71 8.62
CA ASN A 565 -5.35 10.23 7.78
C ASN A 565 -4.03 10.91 8.16
N ASP A 566 -3.24 10.22 8.96
CA ASP A 566 -1.91 10.64 9.39
C ASP A 566 -0.89 10.74 8.23
N LYS A 567 -1.26 10.31 7.01
CA LYS A 567 -0.38 10.34 5.82
C LYS A 567 -0.36 11.66 5.06
N ILE A 568 -1.13 12.67 5.44
CA ILE A 568 -1.11 13.99 4.76
C ILE A 568 0.32 14.58 4.68
N PRO A 569 1.16 14.57 5.74
CA PRO A 569 2.55 15.04 5.65
C PRO A 569 3.38 14.22 4.65
N ILE A 570 3.12 12.90 4.55
CA ILE A 570 3.76 12.02 3.58
C ILE A 570 3.38 12.43 2.15
N TYR A 571 2.16 12.90 1.91
CA TYR A 571 1.75 13.34 0.57
C TYR A 571 2.54 14.55 0.09
N ILE A 572 2.95 15.46 0.98
CA ILE A 572 3.83 16.58 0.63
C ILE A 572 5.17 16.05 0.10
N LEU A 573 5.79 15.12 0.84
CA LEU A 573 7.07 14.49 0.46
C LEU A 573 6.94 13.64 -0.80
N GLN A 574 5.82 12.93 -0.97
CA GLN A 574 5.53 12.15 -2.17
C GLN A 574 5.37 13.04 -3.39
N SER A 575 4.67 14.17 -3.27
CA SER A 575 4.55 15.13 -4.36
C SER A 575 5.89 15.77 -4.72
N LEU A 576 6.71 16.13 -3.72
CA LEU A 576 8.08 16.61 -3.96
C LEU A 576 8.92 15.55 -4.68
N SER A 577 8.85 14.29 -4.22
CA SER A 577 9.54 13.15 -4.82
C SER A 577 9.11 12.92 -6.28
N LEU A 578 7.83 13.09 -6.60
CA LEU A 578 7.34 13.01 -7.97
C LEU A 578 7.91 14.13 -8.85
N ILE A 579 7.97 15.36 -8.34
CA ILE A 579 8.48 16.51 -9.11
C ILE A 579 9.99 16.41 -9.35
N LYS A 580 10.75 15.96 -8.35
CA LYS A 580 12.23 15.90 -8.43
C LYS A 580 12.73 14.60 -9.07
N LYS A 581 12.11 13.45 -8.77
CA LYS A 581 12.58 12.11 -9.18
C LYS A 581 11.56 11.24 -9.92
N GLU A 582 10.30 11.67 -10.03
CA GLU A 582 9.21 10.88 -10.62
C GLU A 582 8.93 9.55 -9.88
N TYR A 583 9.16 9.52 -8.55
CA TYR A 583 9.00 8.32 -7.70
C TYR A 583 7.99 8.50 -6.55
N LEU A 584 7.28 7.42 -6.20
CA LEU A 584 6.30 7.33 -5.10
C LEU A 584 6.59 6.18 -4.12
N ARG A 585 7.51 5.27 -4.45
CA ARG A 585 7.83 4.15 -3.56
C ARG A 585 8.59 4.60 -2.33
N ARG A 586 8.23 4.00 -1.18
CA ARG A 586 8.87 4.23 0.13
C ARG A 586 10.40 4.27 0.07
N SER A 587 11.05 3.28 -0.53
CA SER A 587 12.53 3.20 -0.56
C SER A 587 13.18 4.35 -1.31
N GLN A 588 12.48 4.95 -2.28
CA GLN A 588 12.99 6.07 -3.08
C GLN A 588 12.71 7.41 -2.40
N ILE A 589 11.57 7.53 -1.71
CA ILE A 589 11.24 8.74 -0.94
C ILE A 589 12.23 8.94 0.23
N LEU A 590 12.73 7.85 0.82
CA LEU A 590 13.73 7.92 1.89
C LEU A 590 15.07 8.55 1.48
N THR A 591 15.31 8.77 0.18
CA THR A 591 16.51 9.44 -0.35
C THR A 591 16.21 10.81 -0.93
N ILE A 592 15.08 11.43 -0.57
CA ILE A 592 14.73 12.78 -1.04
C ILE A 592 15.66 13.86 -0.49
N ASP A 593 16.28 13.63 0.67
CA ASP A 593 17.23 14.57 1.25
C ASP A 593 18.51 14.73 0.41
N GLU A 594 18.86 13.71 -0.39
CA GLU A 594 20.01 13.75 -1.30
C GLU A 594 19.84 14.80 -2.40
N GLU A 595 18.61 15.12 -2.80
CA GLU A 595 18.34 16.11 -3.86
C GLU A 595 18.62 17.54 -3.44
N TYR A 596 18.66 17.78 -2.13
CA TYR A 596 18.95 19.09 -1.58
C TYR A 596 20.41 19.19 -1.12
N LYS A 597 21.28 18.23 -1.47
CA LYS A 597 22.71 18.31 -1.19
C LYS A 597 23.47 18.83 -2.40
N ILE A 598 24.14 19.97 -2.22
CA ILE A 598 25.11 20.49 -3.20
C ILE A 598 26.49 20.43 -2.55
N SER A 599 27.42 19.67 -3.14
CA SER A 599 28.77 19.45 -2.59
C SER A 599 28.73 18.97 -1.13
N ASN A 600 27.87 17.99 -0.82
CA ASN A 600 27.58 17.46 0.51
C ASN A 600 26.94 18.44 1.52
N ASN A 601 26.67 19.68 1.14
CA ASN A 601 25.95 20.64 1.99
C ASN A 601 24.46 20.65 1.68
N PHE A 602 23.65 20.38 2.70
CA PHE A 602 22.19 20.39 2.58
C PHE A 602 21.65 21.83 2.48
N GLN A 603 20.83 22.09 1.48
CA GLN A 603 20.25 23.39 1.17
C GLN A 603 18.93 23.58 1.94
N ASN A 604 19.01 23.88 3.25
CA ASN A 604 17.84 24.02 4.14
C ASN A 604 16.75 24.95 3.57
N LYS A 605 17.15 26.11 3.05
CA LYS A 605 16.19 27.10 2.53
C LYS A 605 15.44 26.61 1.29
N GLU A 606 16.13 25.88 0.41
CA GLU A 606 15.51 25.35 -0.81
C GLU A 606 14.47 24.29 -0.45
N PHE A 607 14.83 23.33 0.41
CA PHE A 607 13.89 22.32 0.88
C PHE A 607 12.66 22.93 1.55
N LEU A 608 12.86 23.88 2.47
CA LEU A 608 11.74 24.50 3.18
C LEU A 608 10.83 25.31 2.25
N ASN A 609 11.38 25.96 1.22
CA ASN A 609 10.57 26.64 0.20
C ASN A 609 9.75 25.63 -0.60
N ASP A 610 10.38 24.56 -1.10
CA ASP A 610 9.72 23.51 -1.86
C ASP A 610 8.65 22.78 -1.02
N TRP A 611 8.94 22.48 0.25
CA TRP A 611 7.99 21.92 1.22
C TRP A 611 6.74 22.79 1.37
N ASN A 612 6.92 24.09 1.63
CA ASN A 612 5.81 25.02 1.83
C ASN A 612 4.99 25.24 0.56
N GLU A 613 5.66 25.33 -0.59
CA GLU A 613 5.00 25.44 -1.89
C GLU A 613 4.17 24.17 -2.18
N MET A 614 4.79 23.00 -2.05
CA MET A 614 4.16 21.72 -2.34
C MET A 614 3.00 21.44 -1.38
N ALA A 615 3.09 21.86 -0.12
CA ALA A 615 1.98 21.85 0.81
C ALA A 615 0.76 22.62 0.27
N GLY A 616 0.97 23.81 -0.30
CA GLY A 616 -0.10 24.58 -0.95
C GLY A 616 -0.77 23.83 -2.12
N PHE A 617 0.00 23.08 -2.90
CA PHE A 617 -0.54 22.26 -3.98
C PHE A 617 -1.23 20.98 -3.50
N VAL A 618 -0.79 20.37 -2.40
CA VAL A 618 -1.52 19.25 -1.76
C VAL A 618 -2.86 19.75 -1.23
N GLU A 619 -2.91 20.93 -0.62
CA GLU A 619 -4.16 21.58 -0.21
C GLU A 619 -5.08 21.82 -1.42
N GLU A 620 -4.53 22.32 -2.52
CA GLU A 620 -5.30 22.53 -3.75
C GLU A 620 -5.82 21.21 -4.34
N ALA A 621 -5.01 20.14 -4.32
CA ALA A 621 -5.44 18.82 -4.73
C ALA A 621 -6.61 18.30 -3.87
N ILE A 622 -6.53 18.48 -2.54
CA ILE A 622 -7.61 18.14 -1.61
C ILE A 622 -8.88 18.94 -1.94
N LYS A 623 -8.77 20.27 -2.14
CA LYS A 623 -9.90 21.12 -2.55
C LYS A 623 -10.53 20.65 -3.85
N ARG A 624 -9.73 20.24 -4.84
CA ARG A 624 -10.26 19.73 -6.11
C ARG A 624 -10.91 18.36 -5.97
N LEU A 625 -10.40 17.50 -5.10
CA LEU A 625 -11.07 16.25 -4.78
C LEU A 625 -12.43 16.49 -4.14
N THR A 626 -12.54 17.48 -3.24
CA THR A 626 -13.75 17.73 -2.46
C THR A 626 -14.78 18.63 -3.12
N ASP A 627 -14.38 19.50 -4.04
CA ASP A 627 -15.28 20.42 -4.73
C ASP A 627 -16.32 19.64 -5.55
N THR A 628 -17.59 19.78 -5.18
CA THR A 628 -18.73 19.12 -5.82
C THR A 628 -19.21 19.83 -7.07
N ARG A 629 -18.81 21.08 -7.31
CA ARG A 629 -19.22 21.83 -8.50
C ARG A 629 -18.19 21.67 -9.60
N PHE A 630 -16.96 22.11 -9.33
CA PHE A 630 -15.90 22.16 -10.33
C PHE A 630 -14.87 21.04 -10.17
N GLY A 631 -14.83 20.38 -9.03
CA GLY A 631 -13.90 19.29 -8.73
C GLY A 631 -14.48 17.89 -8.96
N PHE A 632 -14.03 16.95 -8.13
CA PHE A 632 -14.32 15.53 -8.26
C PHE A 632 -15.45 15.03 -7.37
N GLY A 633 -15.93 15.81 -6.40
CA GLY A 633 -17.14 15.51 -5.62
C GLY A 633 -16.97 14.56 -4.43
N ALA A 634 -15.75 14.34 -3.94
CA ALA A 634 -15.52 13.57 -2.72
C ALA A 634 -15.92 14.40 -1.48
N ILE A 635 -17.16 14.28 -1.02
CA ILE A 635 -17.71 15.11 0.07
C ILE A 635 -17.01 14.93 1.42
N ASN A 636 -16.23 13.85 1.57
CA ASN A 636 -15.40 13.58 2.73
C ASN A 636 -14.23 12.67 2.33
N TYR A 637 -13.24 12.56 3.21
CA TYR A 637 -12.02 11.75 2.99
C TYR A 637 -12.31 10.28 2.64
N ASN A 638 -13.34 9.66 3.26
CA ASN A 638 -13.67 8.25 3.02
C ASN A 638 -14.17 7.99 1.60
N LEU A 639 -14.68 9.02 0.92
CA LEU A 639 -15.13 8.93 -0.48
C LEU A 639 -14.03 9.22 -1.50
N ILE A 640 -12.78 9.49 -1.08
CA ILE A 640 -11.67 9.51 -2.04
C ILE A 640 -11.45 8.09 -2.54
N PRO A 641 -11.53 7.84 -3.87
CA PRO A 641 -11.40 6.49 -4.43
C PRO A 641 -10.06 5.86 -4.08
N TYR A 642 -8.97 6.58 -4.32
CA TYR A 642 -7.61 6.17 -3.97
C TYR A 642 -6.81 7.34 -3.42
N THR A 643 -6.19 7.15 -2.25
CA THR A 643 -5.48 8.22 -1.55
C THR A 643 -4.16 8.59 -2.22
N VAL A 644 -3.55 7.67 -2.98
CA VAL A 644 -2.37 7.93 -3.83
C VAL A 644 -2.62 8.99 -4.91
N MET A 645 -3.89 9.28 -5.25
CA MET A 645 -4.22 10.36 -6.19
C MET A 645 -3.90 11.74 -5.63
N VAL A 646 -3.90 11.93 -4.31
CA VAL A 646 -3.61 13.22 -3.67
C VAL A 646 -2.22 13.72 -4.07
N PRO A 647 -1.12 12.97 -3.83
CA PRO A 647 0.21 13.45 -4.19
C PRO A 647 0.42 13.57 -5.71
N ILE A 648 -0.21 12.71 -6.52
CA ILE A 648 -0.14 12.77 -7.98
C ILE A 648 -0.80 14.05 -8.50
N ILE A 649 -2.04 14.33 -8.07
CA ILE A 649 -2.77 15.54 -8.49
C ILE A 649 -1.99 16.77 -8.05
N ALA A 650 -1.47 16.81 -6.83
CA ALA A 650 -0.69 17.94 -6.34
C ALA A 650 0.57 18.18 -7.20
N ALA A 651 1.32 17.12 -7.54
CA ALA A 651 2.46 17.21 -8.43
C ALA A 651 2.04 17.69 -9.84
N LEU A 652 0.99 17.12 -10.43
CA LEU A 652 0.49 17.55 -11.74
C LEU A 652 0.03 19.01 -11.73
N LEU A 653 -0.63 19.47 -10.66
CA LEU A 653 -1.05 20.88 -10.49
C LEU A 653 0.15 21.82 -10.43
N LYS A 654 1.23 21.43 -9.73
CA LYS A 654 2.49 22.16 -9.72
C LYS A 654 3.10 22.23 -11.11
N THR A 655 3.13 21.13 -11.86
CA THR A 655 3.73 21.09 -13.21
C THR A 655 2.99 21.95 -14.23
N ILE A 656 1.66 22.14 -14.08
CA ILE A 656 0.87 22.91 -15.04
C ILE A 656 0.64 24.37 -14.63
N VAL A 657 1.10 24.80 -13.45
CA VAL A 657 0.71 26.10 -12.86
C VAL A 657 1.08 27.28 -13.77
N ASP A 658 2.24 27.20 -14.42
CA ASP A 658 2.82 28.25 -15.28
C ASP A 658 2.62 27.97 -16.79
N ARG A 659 1.81 26.98 -17.17
CA ARG A 659 1.57 26.64 -18.58
C ARG A 659 0.45 27.49 -19.19
N ASP A 660 0.66 27.97 -20.41
CA ASP A 660 -0.37 28.68 -21.19
C ASP A 660 -1.61 27.81 -21.49
N ASP A 661 -1.42 26.48 -21.60
CA ASP A 661 -2.47 25.51 -21.88
C ASP A 661 -3.04 24.82 -20.63
N LYS A 662 -2.81 25.37 -19.43
CA LYS A 662 -3.26 24.82 -18.13
C LYS A 662 -4.71 24.33 -18.11
N THR A 663 -5.64 25.03 -18.77
CA THR A 663 -7.05 24.61 -18.84
C THR A 663 -7.22 23.27 -19.55
N SER A 664 -6.51 23.07 -20.68
CA SER A 664 -6.50 21.81 -21.42
C SER A 664 -5.85 20.68 -20.59
N CYS A 665 -4.77 20.99 -19.87
CA CYS A 665 -4.14 20.03 -18.96
C CYS A 665 -5.08 19.63 -17.81
N MET A 666 -5.87 20.55 -17.27
CA MET A 666 -6.89 20.24 -16.26
C MET A 666 -7.99 19.30 -16.77
N ASP A 667 -8.42 19.46 -18.04
CA ASP A 667 -9.36 18.54 -18.66
C ASP A 667 -8.76 17.12 -18.77
N LYS A 668 -7.46 17.03 -19.12
CA LYS A 668 -6.72 15.77 -19.15
C LYS A 668 -6.59 15.13 -17.75
N ILE A 669 -6.29 15.90 -16.70
CA ILE A 669 -6.25 15.39 -15.32
C ILE A 669 -7.62 14.84 -14.92
N SER A 670 -8.70 15.52 -15.31
CA SER A 670 -10.06 15.06 -15.04
C SER A 670 -10.37 13.74 -15.74
N LEU A 671 -9.98 13.61 -17.02
CA LEU A 671 -10.12 12.37 -17.78
C LEU A 671 -9.33 11.22 -17.13
N TRP A 672 -8.09 11.46 -16.70
CA TRP A 672 -7.28 10.46 -15.99
C TRP A 672 -7.95 10.01 -14.68
N TYR A 673 -8.40 10.95 -13.84
CA TYR A 673 -9.05 10.63 -12.57
C TYR A 673 -10.24 9.67 -12.75
N TRP A 674 -11.15 9.99 -13.67
CA TRP A 674 -12.34 9.17 -13.91
C TRP A 674 -12.03 7.85 -14.60
N ASN A 675 -11.08 7.83 -15.54
CA ASN A 675 -10.67 6.58 -16.19
C ASN A 675 -10.05 5.61 -15.18
N THR A 676 -9.17 6.10 -14.30
CA THR A 676 -8.51 5.31 -13.26
C THR A 676 -9.49 4.68 -12.27
N ILE A 677 -10.57 5.39 -11.91
CA ILE A 677 -11.67 4.85 -11.09
C ILE A 677 -12.44 3.77 -11.85
N SER A 678 -12.77 4.04 -13.12
CA SER A 678 -13.59 3.14 -13.92
C SER A 678 -12.92 1.78 -14.17
N SER A 679 -11.59 1.77 -14.32
CA SER A 679 -10.82 0.55 -14.59
C SER A 679 -10.26 -0.14 -13.34
N ASP A 680 -10.59 0.35 -12.15
CA ASP A 680 -10.08 -0.14 -10.85
C ASP A 680 -8.54 -0.25 -10.81
N ASN A 681 -7.86 0.72 -11.44
CA ASN A 681 -6.43 0.66 -11.77
C ASN A 681 -5.52 0.54 -10.53
N TYR A 682 -5.93 1.07 -9.37
CA TYR A 682 -5.10 1.08 -8.16
C TYR A 682 -5.48 -0.01 -7.14
N SER A 683 -6.21 -1.05 -7.54
CA SER A 683 -6.51 -2.23 -6.70
C SER A 683 -5.28 -3.06 -6.25
N GLY A 684 -4.07 -2.71 -6.72
CA GLY A 684 -2.77 -3.25 -6.26
C GLY A 684 -1.57 -2.54 -6.88
N SER A 685 -0.40 -2.60 -6.21
CA SER A 685 0.85 -1.89 -6.56
C SER A 685 0.64 -0.40 -6.86
N THR A 686 0.01 0.31 -5.93
CA THR A 686 -0.43 1.71 -6.07
C THR A 686 0.71 2.64 -6.46
N ASP A 687 1.86 2.52 -5.80
CA ASP A 687 2.96 3.47 -5.95
C ASP A 687 3.59 3.37 -7.34
N SER A 688 3.98 2.16 -7.78
CA SER A 688 4.57 1.96 -9.11
C SER A 688 3.62 2.36 -10.25
N LYS A 689 2.31 2.17 -10.07
CA LYS A 689 1.32 2.62 -11.05
C LYS A 689 1.16 4.13 -11.03
N GLY A 690 1.19 4.75 -9.84
CA GLY A 690 1.17 6.20 -9.68
C GLY A 690 2.38 6.86 -10.35
N GLU A 691 3.57 6.27 -10.23
CA GLU A 691 4.79 6.70 -10.93
C GLU A 691 4.60 6.68 -12.45
N ALA A 692 4.08 5.55 -12.98
CA ALA A 692 3.82 5.41 -14.41
C ALA A 692 2.74 6.39 -14.90
N ASP A 693 1.66 6.56 -14.14
CA ASP A 693 0.58 7.49 -14.48
C ASP A 693 1.04 8.94 -14.45
N TYR A 694 1.88 9.34 -13.47
CA TYR A 694 2.46 10.68 -13.43
C TYR A 694 3.28 10.97 -14.69
N LYS A 695 4.23 10.09 -15.04
CA LYS A 695 5.05 10.22 -16.26
C LYS A 695 4.19 10.28 -17.52
N MET A 696 3.22 9.36 -17.63
CA MET A 696 2.27 9.32 -18.73
C MET A 696 1.48 10.63 -18.88
N MET A 697 1.06 11.23 -17.76
CA MET A 697 0.33 12.50 -17.76
C MET A 697 1.20 13.68 -18.19
N ILE A 698 2.45 13.74 -17.73
CA ILE A 698 3.43 14.73 -18.19
C ILE A 698 3.63 14.61 -19.71
N ASP A 699 3.89 13.39 -20.20
CA ASP A 699 4.03 13.13 -21.64
C ASP A 699 2.78 13.52 -22.42
N TRP A 700 1.59 13.31 -21.85
CA TRP A 700 0.32 13.68 -22.49
C TRP A 700 0.11 15.18 -22.55
N PHE A 701 0.57 15.94 -21.55
CA PHE A 701 0.48 17.40 -21.59
C PHE A 701 1.24 17.95 -22.79
N ASP A 702 2.41 17.40 -23.09
CA ASP A 702 3.26 17.84 -24.20
C ASP A 702 2.86 17.22 -25.55
N ASN A 703 2.22 16.04 -25.54
CA ASN A 703 1.80 15.32 -26.75
C ASN A 703 0.27 15.11 -26.76
N PRO A 704 -0.54 16.14 -27.07
CA PRO A 704 -1.99 16.11 -26.92
C PRO A 704 -2.72 15.10 -27.81
N ASP A 705 -2.12 14.70 -28.93
CA ASP A 705 -2.73 13.80 -29.92
C ASP A 705 -2.66 12.31 -29.53
N VAL A 706 -1.92 11.98 -28.46
CA VAL A 706 -1.80 10.60 -27.97
C VAL A 706 -3.08 10.18 -27.25
N GLN A 707 -3.79 9.19 -27.80
CA GLN A 707 -4.94 8.58 -27.13
C GLN A 707 -4.47 7.54 -26.11
N LEU A 708 -4.45 7.92 -24.83
CA LEU A 708 -3.97 7.05 -23.75
C LEU A 708 -5.00 6.07 -23.22
N PHE A 709 -6.26 6.49 -23.10
CA PHE A 709 -7.33 5.65 -22.54
C PHE A 709 -8.10 4.95 -23.66
N LYS A 710 -8.03 3.61 -23.67
CA LYS A 710 -8.87 2.79 -24.55
C LYS A 710 -10.32 2.82 -24.05
N ASN A 711 -11.28 2.79 -24.99
CA ASN A 711 -12.71 2.64 -24.70
C ASN A 711 -13.02 1.26 -24.10
N ILE A 712 -12.63 1.01 -22.85
CA ILE A 712 -13.01 -0.20 -22.13
C ILE A 712 -14.42 0.03 -21.59
N SER A 713 -15.43 -0.59 -22.19
CA SER A 713 -16.77 -0.65 -21.61
C SER A 713 -16.67 -1.40 -20.28
N VAL A 714 -16.86 -0.71 -19.15
CA VAL A 714 -16.96 -1.36 -17.86
C VAL A 714 -18.39 -1.90 -17.78
N GLU A 715 -18.54 -3.20 -18.01
CA GLU A 715 -19.84 -3.85 -18.13
C GLU A 715 -20.59 -3.98 -16.78
N ASP A 716 -19.88 -3.82 -15.66
CA ASP A 716 -20.51 -3.96 -14.35
C ASP A 716 -19.96 -3.01 -13.26
N PHE A 717 -20.81 -2.07 -12.84
CA PHE A 717 -20.59 -1.19 -11.68
C PHE A 717 -21.26 -1.72 -10.40
N ASN A 718 -21.75 -2.97 -10.44
CA ASN A 718 -22.49 -3.56 -9.34
C ASN A 718 -21.56 -4.06 -8.22
N THR A 719 -21.26 -3.18 -7.26
CA THR A 719 -20.43 -3.50 -6.09
C THR A 719 -21.09 -3.05 -4.79
N GLY A 720 -21.11 -3.91 -3.78
CA GLY A 720 -21.53 -3.56 -2.42
C GLY A 720 -20.37 -3.20 -1.47
N LYS A 721 -19.12 -3.28 -1.94
CA LYS A 721 -17.95 -2.95 -1.13
C LYS A 721 -17.75 -1.44 -1.09
N LYS A 722 -18.06 -0.79 0.04
CA LYS A 722 -17.86 0.65 0.24
C LYS A 722 -16.40 1.12 0.05
N SER A 723 -15.44 0.22 0.25
CA SER A 723 -14.01 0.47 0.02
C SER A 723 -13.62 0.50 -1.47
N SER A 724 -14.47 0.00 -2.37
CA SER A 724 -14.20 -0.02 -3.81
C SER A 724 -14.14 1.39 -4.39
N ALA A 725 -13.17 1.64 -5.27
CA ALA A 725 -13.05 2.90 -5.98
C ALA A 725 -14.27 3.21 -6.85
N ILE A 726 -14.88 2.19 -7.46
CA ILE A 726 -16.14 2.33 -8.21
C ILE A 726 -17.27 2.84 -7.32
N TYR A 727 -17.41 2.26 -6.12
CA TYR A 727 -18.44 2.66 -5.15
C TYR A 727 -18.28 4.14 -4.80
N LYS A 728 -17.07 4.52 -4.40
CA LYS A 728 -16.71 5.89 -4.02
C LYS A 728 -16.86 6.86 -5.19
N GLY A 729 -16.45 6.46 -6.39
CA GLY A 729 -16.55 7.26 -7.62
C GLY A 729 -17.99 7.55 -8.02
N ILE A 730 -18.91 6.58 -7.88
CA ILE A 730 -20.33 6.83 -8.15
C ILE A 730 -20.93 7.77 -7.10
N MET A 731 -20.55 7.64 -5.82
CA MET A 731 -20.96 8.62 -4.79
C MET A 731 -20.46 10.03 -5.12
N CYS A 732 -19.21 10.13 -5.58
CA CYS A 732 -18.63 11.38 -6.06
C CYS A 732 -19.41 11.97 -7.25
N LEU A 733 -19.84 11.14 -8.20
CA LEU A 733 -20.70 11.57 -9.31
C LEU A 733 -22.08 12.04 -8.85
N ILE A 734 -22.69 11.34 -7.90
CA ILE A 734 -23.98 11.74 -7.30
C ILE A 734 -23.84 13.12 -6.64
N ALA A 735 -22.80 13.33 -5.83
CA ALA A 735 -22.53 14.63 -5.22
C ALA A 735 -22.31 15.72 -6.29
N LYS A 736 -21.54 15.40 -7.35
CA LYS A 736 -21.26 16.31 -8.47
C LYS A 736 -22.50 16.68 -9.28
N LYS A 737 -23.51 15.79 -9.33
CA LYS A 737 -24.81 16.06 -9.95
C LYS A 737 -25.72 16.96 -9.14
N GLY A 738 -25.31 17.39 -7.94
CA GLY A 738 -26.12 18.27 -7.14
C GLY A 738 -27.19 17.53 -6.32
N ALA A 739 -26.92 16.28 -5.92
CA ALA A 739 -27.82 15.42 -5.14
C ALA A 739 -28.60 16.20 -4.06
N LEU A 740 -29.90 16.43 -4.28
CA LEU A 740 -30.77 17.17 -3.37
C LEU A 740 -31.24 16.28 -2.22
N ASP A 741 -31.59 16.86 -1.06
CA ASP A 741 -32.32 16.04 -0.09
C ASP A 741 -33.72 15.70 -0.61
N PHE A 742 -34.16 14.45 -0.39
CA PHE A 742 -35.46 13.99 -0.88
C PHE A 742 -36.61 14.84 -0.31
N ILE A 743 -36.49 15.32 0.93
CA ILE A 743 -37.50 16.10 1.64
C ILE A 743 -37.21 17.59 1.52
N GLU A 744 -36.03 18.03 1.98
CA GLU A 744 -35.78 19.45 2.29
C GLU A 744 -35.48 20.32 1.06
N ASN A 745 -35.13 19.74 -0.11
CA ASN A 745 -34.88 20.45 -1.39
C ASN A 745 -33.79 21.55 -1.34
N ASP A 746 -33.08 21.70 -0.23
CA ASP A 746 -32.00 22.67 -0.06
C ASP A 746 -30.72 22.20 -0.78
N PRO A 747 -29.87 23.13 -1.27
CA PRO A 747 -28.53 22.78 -1.74
C PRO A 747 -27.79 22.14 -0.56
N PRO A 748 -27.35 20.88 -0.69
CA PRO A 748 -26.93 20.13 0.47
C PRO A 748 -25.65 20.71 1.06
N ASP A 749 -25.60 20.81 2.38
CA ASP A 749 -24.31 20.79 3.08
C ASP A 749 -23.76 19.36 2.95
N TYR A 750 -22.95 19.16 1.91
CA TYR A 750 -22.40 17.85 1.54
C TYR A 750 -21.62 17.19 2.67
N SER A 751 -21.14 17.95 3.66
CA SER A 751 -20.47 17.40 4.85
C SER A 751 -21.40 16.62 5.79
N LYS A 752 -22.72 16.81 5.64
CA LYS A 752 -23.78 16.20 6.48
C LYS A 752 -24.59 15.11 5.77
N LEU A 753 -24.20 14.73 4.56
CA LEU A 753 -24.88 13.68 3.82
C LEU A 753 -24.40 12.29 4.26
N GLU A 754 -25.35 11.38 4.40
CA GLU A 754 -25.14 9.99 4.73
C GLU A 754 -25.40 9.06 3.53
N ASP A 755 -24.71 7.94 3.55
CA ASP A 755 -24.85 6.87 2.59
C ASP A 755 -26.06 5.98 2.95
N HIS A 756 -27.14 6.10 2.17
CA HIS A 756 -28.47 5.53 2.42
C HIS A 756 -28.86 4.42 1.43
N HIS A 757 -29.64 3.43 1.87
CA HIS A 757 -30.23 2.38 1.02
C HIS A 757 -31.58 2.87 0.50
N ILE A 758 -31.72 3.04 -0.82
CA ILE A 758 -32.98 3.48 -1.43
C ILE A 758 -34.09 2.46 -1.18
N PHE A 759 -33.79 1.17 -1.39
CA PHE A 759 -34.60 0.04 -0.95
C PHE A 759 -33.99 -0.55 0.33
N PRO A 760 -34.72 -0.60 1.46
CA PRO A 760 -34.19 -1.03 2.75
C PRO A 760 -33.78 -2.51 2.77
N ILE A 761 -32.64 -2.79 3.42
CA ILE A 761 -32.11 -4.17 3.55
C ILE A 761 -33.10 -5.09 4.29
N SER A 762 -33.82 -4.58 5.29
CA SER A 762 -34.78 -5.38 6.07
C SER A 762 -35.87 -6.03 5.22
N ASN A 763 -36.16 -5.45 4.05
CA ASN A 763 -37.21 -5.89 3.15
C ASN A 763 -36.63 -6.65 1.93
N ALA A 764 -35.34 -7.03 1.94
CA ALA A 764 -34.69 -7.71 0.82
C ALA A 764 -35.43 -8.96 0.34
N THR A 765 -35.94 -9.78 1.28
CA THR A 765 -36.75 -10.97 0.98
C THR A 765 -38.06 -10.61 0.27
N LYS A 766 -38.70 -9.49 0.66
CA LYS A 766 -39.95 -9.00 0.06
C LYS A 766 -39.74 -8.63 -1.41
N TYR A 767 -38.59 -8.06 -1.75
CA TYR A 767 -38.28 -7.65 -3.12
C TYR A 767 -37.71 -8.77 -4.01
N ASN A 768 -37.53 -9.98 -3.46
CA ASN A 768 -36.79 -11.06 -4.10
C ASN A 768 -35.38 -10.60 -4.56
N ALA A 769 -34.72 -9.77 -3.73
CA ALA A 769 -33.43 -9.17 -4.03
C ALA A 769 -32.28 -10.13 -3.71
N LYS A 770 -31.30 -10.22 -4.60
CA LYS A 770 -30.05 -10.94 -4.30
C LYS A 770 -29.25 -10.15 -3.27
N VAL A 771 -28.55 -10.85 -2.36
CA VAL A 771 -27.73 -10.25 -1.29
C VAL A 771 -26.65 -9.29 -1.83
N GLY A 772 -26.09 -9.57 -3.01
CA GLY A 772 -25.13 -8.67 -3.67
C GLY A 772 -25.77 -7.39 -4.20
N ASP A 773 -26.97 -7.49 -4.76
CA ASP A 773 -27.66 -6.36 -5.39
C ASP A 773 -28.25 -5.40 -4.34
N ILE A 774 -28.80 -5.91 -3.23
CA ILE A 774 -29.39 -5.07 -2.19
C ILE A 774 -28.36 -4.14 -1.54
N ASN A 775 -27.12 -4.60 -1.38
CA ASN A 775 -26.01 -3.83 -0.82
C ASN A 775 -25.24 -3.03 -1.89
N SER A 776 -25.59 -3.17 -3.16
CA SER A 776 -24.90 -2.54 -4.28
C SER A 776 -24.95 -1.02 -4.22
N ILE A 777 -23.90 -0.35 -4.69
CA ILE A 777 -23.88 1.10 -4.97
C ILE A 777 -25.09 1.55 -5.81
N LEU A 778 -25.63 0.68 -6.68
CA LEU A 778 -26.82 0.97 -7.47
C LEU A 778 -28.10 1.10 -6.62
N ASN A 779 -28.12 0.60 -5.39
CA ASN A 779 -29.17 0.81 -4.39
C ASN A 779 -28.80 1.86 -3.33
N ARG A 780 -27.71 2.61 -3.53
CA ARG A 780 -27.19 3.55 -2.54
C ARG A 780 -27.27 4.99 -3.04
N THR A 781 -27.36 5.94 -2.11
CA THR A 781 -27.42 7.36 -2.43
C THR A 781 -26.96 8.21 -1.24
N LEU A 782 -26.85 9.52 -1.46
CA LEU A 782 -26.52 10.52 -0.45
C LEU A 782 -27.77 11.32 -0.07
N ILE A 783 -28.13 11.35 1.21
CA ILE A 783 -29.25 12.16 1.77
C ILE A 783 -28.89 12.64 3.18
N PHE A 784 -29.63 13.58 3.76
CA PHE A 784 -29.35 14.01 5.13
C PHE A 784 -29.64 12.93 6.17
N GLU A 785 -28.88 12.95 7.27
CA GLU A 785 -29.07 12.05 8.42
C GLU A 785 -30.52 12.08 8.94
N LYS A 786 -31.13 13.26 9.02
CA LYS A 786 -32.52 13.43 9.46
C LYS A 786 -33.52 12.74 8.51
N THR A 787 -33.30 12.87 7.21
CA THR A 787 -34.10 12.20 6.17
C THR A 787 -33.90 10.69 6.21
N ASN A 788 -32.65 10.23 6.35
CA ASN A 788 -32.30 8.82 6.51
C ASN A 788 -33.02 8.20 7.72
N ARG A 789 -32.96 8.87 8.89
CA ARG A 789 -33.67 8.47 10.11
C ARG A 789 -35.19 8.52 10.00
N TRP A 790 -35.74 9.33 9.09
CA TRP A 790 -37.19 9.38 8.86
C TRP A 790 -37.68 8.29 7.89
N ILE A 791 -36.89 7.97 6.85
CA ILE A 791 -37.21 6.88 5.89
C ILE A 791 -37.14 5.51 6.58
N THR A 792 -36.15 5.30 7.46
CA THR A 792 -35.91 4.05 8.18
C THR A 792 -35.92 2.80 7.29
N ASN A 793 -37.01 2.03 7.34
CA ASN A 793 -37.23 0.77 6.64
C ASN A 793 -38.49 0.78 5.77
N LYS A 794 -39.03 1.97 5.47
CA LYS A 794 -40.18 2.15 4.58
C LYS A 794 -39.85 1.73 3.16
N ASP A 795 -40.85 1.22 2.44
CA ASP A 795 -40.69 0.96 1.02
C ASP A 795 -40.62 2.27 0.21
N PRO A 796 -39.95 2.27 -0.95
CA PRO A 796 -39.89 3.44 -1.82
C PRO A 796 -41.23 4.04 -2.19
N SER A 797 -42.20 3.21 -2.58
CA SER A 797 -43.57 3.68 -2.86
C SER A 797 -44.18 4.45 -1.68
N ASP A 798 -44.01 3.95 -0.45
CA ASP A 798 -44.59 4.54 0.76
C ASP A 798 -43.94 5.89 1.07
N TYR A 799 -42.60 5.92 1.18
CA TYR A 799 -41.93 7.17 1.56
C TYR A 799 -42.00 8.22 0.46
N LEU A 800 -41.98 7.85 -0.83
CA LEU A 800 -42.15 8.82 -1.91
C LEU A 800 -43.55 9.45 -1.88
N THR A 801 -44.59 8.64 -1.68
CA THR A 801 -45.97 9.12 -1.56
C THR A 801 -46.13 10.03 -0.34
N GLU A 802 -45.55 9.66 0.80
CA GLU A 802 -45.54 10.50 2.00
C GLU A 802 -44.83 11.83 1.77
N ILE A 803 -43.68 11.85 1.08
CA ILE A 803 -42.93 13.07 0.78
C ILE A 803 -43.76 13.98 -0.12
N MET A 804 -44.33 13.46 -1.21
CA MET A 804 -45.16 14.22 -2.13
C MET A 804 -46.35 14.87 -1.42
N ASN A 805 -47.03 14.11 -0.56
CA ASN A 805 -48.16 14.61 0.23
C ASN A 805 -47.73 15.66 1.28
N LYS A 806 -46.64 15.42 2.01
CA LYS A 806 -46.18 16.31 3.09
C LYS A 806 -45.60 17.63 2.57
N GLN A 807 -44.89 17.57 1.45
CA GLN A 807 -44.27 18.74 0.82
C GLN A 807 -45.19 19.43 -0.19
N ASN A 808 -46.36 18.86 -0.47
CA ASN A 808 -47.32 19.33 -1.47
C ASN A 808 -46.65 19.52 -2.85
N ILE A 809 -45.92 18.49 -3.29
CA ILE A 809 -45.23 18.44 -4.59
C ILE A 809 -45.80 17.32 -5.46
N ASP A 810 -45.73 17.49 -6.77
CA ASP A 810 -46.18 16.48 -7.74
C ASP A 810 -45.06 15.49 -8.10
N GLU A 811 -45.41 14.45 -8.86
CA GLU A 811 -44.43 13.47 -9.34
C GLU A 811 -43.32 14.11 -10.20
N LYS A 812 -43.63 15.20 -10.91
CA LYS A 812 -42.66 15.86 -11.79
C LYS A 812 -41.54 16.49 -10.98
N GLU A 813 -41.88 17.21 -9.90
CA GLU A 813 -40.90 17.77 -8.98
C GLU A 813 -40.12 16.67 -8.23
N MET A 814 -40.79 15.58 -7.82
CA MET A 814 -40.09 14.45 -7.18
C MET A 814 -39.09 13.77 -8.12
N ARG A 815 -39.46 13.57 -9.39
CA ARG A 815 -38.55 13.06 -10.44
C ARG A 815 -37.35 13.99 -10.60
N ARG A 816 -37.56 15.30 -10.70
CA ARG A 816 -36.48 16.30 -10.79
C ARG A 816 -35.50 16.20 -9.62
N ARG A 817 -35.99 15.99 -8.39
CA ARG A 817 -35.13 15.77 -7.22
C ARG A 817 -34.31 14.50 -7.36
N LEU A 818 -34.96 13.37 -7.67
CA LEU A 818 -34.30 12.05 -7.75
C LEU A 818 -33.33 11.93 -8.94
N GLU A 819 -33.54 12.66 -10.02
CA GLU A 819 -32.61 12.76 -11.15
C GLU A 819 -31.21 13.23 -10.71
N THR A 820 -31.13 14.10 -9.69
CA THR A 820 -29.85 14.54 -9.11
C THR A 820 -29.06 13.39 -8.44
N HIS A 821 -29.71 12.25 -8.17
CA HIS A 821 -29.12 11.03 -7.63
C HIS A 821 -28.91 9.94 -8.69
N LEU A 822 -28.96 10.31 -9.97
CA LEU A 822 -28.86 9.37 -11.10
C LEU A 822 -30.03 8.37 -11.15
N ILE A 823 -31.20 8.74 -10.64
CA ILE A 823 -32.44 7.95 -10.72
C ILE A 823 -33.24 8.50 -11.89
N SER A 824 -33.34 7.73 -12.98
CA SER A 824 -34.12 8.12 -14.16
C SER A 824 -35.63 7.96 -13.91
N SER A 825 -36.45 8.54 -14.78
CA SER A 825 -37.90 8.31 -14.76
C SER A 825 -38.30 6.83 -14.79
N GLU A 826 -37.59 5.98 -15.57
CA GLU A 826 -37.79 4.52 -15.56
C GLU A 826 -37.52 3.93 -14.16
N ALA A 827 -36.46 4.37 -13.49
CA ALA A 827 -36.11 3.90 -12.16
C ALA A 827 -37.11 4.40 -11.09
N PHE A 828 -37.59 5.64 -11.21
CA PHE A 828 -38.64 6.17 -10.35
C PHE A 828 -39.94 5.37 -10.44
N ASP A 829 -40.37 5.01 -11.65
CA ASP A 829 -41.58 4.20 -11.85
C ASP A 829 -41.45 2.81 -11.18
N CYS A 830 -40.24 2.24 -11.19
CA CYS A 830 -39.92 1.02 -10.45
C CYS A 830 -40.00 1.24 -8.92
N MET A 831 -39.54 2.39 -8.41
CA MET A 831 -39.66 2.73 -6.98
C MET A 831 -41.13 2.80 -6.54
N LEU A 832 -42.01 3.43 -7.32
CA LEU A 832 -43.45 3.50 -7.00
C LEU A 832 -44.14 2.12 -7.00
N LYS A 833 -43.57 1.15 -7.71
CA LYS A 833 -44.07 -0.25 -7.75
C LYS A 833 -43.33 -1.18 -6.79
N ASN A 834 -42.34 -0.67 -6.05
CA ASN A 834 -41.36 -1.45 -5.29
C ASN A 834 -40.66 -2.54 -6.12
N ASP A 835 -40.51 -2.34 -7.43
CA ASP A 835 -39.80 -3.25 -8.33
C ASP A 835 -38.29 -3.03 -8.24
N PHE A 836 -37.67 -3.73 -7.29
CA PHE A 836 -36.24 -3.64 -7.04
C PHE A 836 -35.37 -4.06 -8.25
N ASN A 837 -35.72 -5.15 -8.93
CA ASN A 837 -34.92 -5.66 -10.05
C ASN A 837 -34.99 -4.72 -11.26
N GLY A 838 -36.19 -4.18 -11.55
CA GLY A 838 -36.37 -3.13 -12.54
C GLY A 838 -35.59 -1.88 -12.20
N PHE A 839 -35.65 -1.43 -10.93
CA PHE A 839 -34.91 -0.27 -10.44
C PHE A 839 -33.40 -0.39 -10.66
N ILE A 840 -32.78 -1.50 -10.23
CA ILE A 840 -31.34 -1.72 -10.39
C ILE A 840 -30.94 -1.69 -11.88
N LYS A 841 -31.74 -2.32 -12.75
CA LYS A 841 -31.47 -2.34 -14.20
C LYS A 841 -31.57 -0.94 -14.80
N ALA A 842 -32.60 -0.18 -14.46
CA ALA A 842 -32.81 1.18 -14.96
C ALA A 842 -31.70 2.12 -14.46
N ARG A 843 -31.38 2.09 -13.17
CA ARG A 843 -30.35 2.93 -12.57
C ARG A 843 -28.95 2.59 -13.07
N LYS A 844 -28.63 1.32 -13.31
CA LYS A 844 -27.36 0.88 -13.93
C LYS A 844 -27.13 1.58 -15.27
N LYS A 845 -28.16 1.65 -16.13
CA LYS A 845 -28.06 2.35 -17.44
C LYS A 845 -27.70 3.83 -17.25
N THR A 846 -28.36 4.52 -16.31
CA THR A 846 -28.12 5.95 -16.02
C THR A 846 -26.72 6.18 -15.49
N VAL A 847 -26.26 5.38 -14.54
CA VAL A 847 -24.90 5.46 -13.99
C VAL A 847 -23.83 5.21 -15.05
N ILE A 848 -24.01 4.18 -15.90
CA ILE A 848 -23.09 3.91 -17.02
C ILE A 848 -23.03 5.10 -17.97
N LYS A 849 -24.18 5.68 -18.32
CA LYS A 849 -24.26 6.85 -19.21
C LYS A 849 -23.46 8.03 -18.65
N GLU A 850 -23.64 8.35 -17.38
CA GLU A 850 -22.94 9.46 -16.76
C GLU A 850 -21.45 9.18 -16.53
N MET A 851 -21.07 7.93 -16.21
CA MET A 851 -19.65 7.54 -16.13
C MET A 851 -18.95 7.62 -17.49
N ASN A 852 -19.62 7.23 -18.58
CA ASN A 852 -19.06 7.34 -19.94
C ASN A 852 -18.84 8.80 -20.35
N LYS A 853 -19.74 9.72 -19.94
CA LYS A 853 -19.56 11.16 -20.18
C LYS A 853 -18.27 11.69 -19.53
N VAL A 854 -18.01 11.35 -18.28
CA VAL A 854 -16.83 11.86 -17.55
C VAL A 854 -15.51 11.15 -17.93
N THR A 855 -15.58 9.96 -18.52
CA THR A 855 -14.40 9.20 -18.97
C THR A 855 -14.02 9.48 -20.43
N GLY A 856 -14.79 10.29 -21.16
CA GLY A 856 -14.51 10.64 -22.56
C GLY A 856 -14.86 9.55 -23.58
N LYS A 857 -15.53 8.46 -23.16
CA LYS A 857 -16.01 7.39 -24.03
C LYS A 857 -17.29 7.87 -24.71
N GLN A 858 -17.16 8.39 -25.93
CA GLN A 858 -18.21 8.89 -26.84
C GLN A 858 -19.66 8.75 -26.33
N ILE A 859 -20.30 9.90 -26.16
CA ILE A 859 -21.75 10.03 -26.08
C ILE A 859 -22.33 9.42 -27.37
N PRO A 860 -23.23 8.43 -27.35
CA PRO A 860 -23.99 8.09 -28.53
C PRO A 860 -24.77 9.34 -28.92
N ASN A 861 -24.34 10.03 -29.99
CA ASN A 861 -24.90 11.24 -30.57
C ASN A 861 -25.60 12.17 -29.55
N LEU A 862 -24.90 13.20 -29.05
CA LEU A 862 -25.58 14.36 -28.48
C LEU A 862 -26.66 14.78 -29.47
N SER A 863 -27.93 14.63 -29.09
CA SER A 863 -29.03 15.15 -29.88
C SER A 863 -28.79 16.64 -30.07
N THR A 864 -29.03 17.14 -31.28
CA THR A 864 -29.09 18.58 -31.60
C THR A 864 -30.18 19.35 -30.84
N GLN A 865 -30.94 18.65 -29.99
CA GLN A 865 -31.97 19.19 -29.12
C GLN A 865 -31.38 19.63 -27.79
N THR A 866 -31.62 20.88 -27.42
CA THR A 866 -31.45 21.31 -26.03
C THR A 866 -32.65 20.86 -25.21
N SER A 867 -32.41 20.44 -23.97
CA SER A 867 -33.47 19.93 -23.09
C SER A 867 -33.64 20.84 -21.86
N PRO A 868 -34.88 21.09 -21.41
CA PRO A 868 -35.15 21.75 -20.13
C PRO A 868 -34.55 21.04 -18.93
N GLU A 869 -34.38 19.73 -19.04
CA GLU A 869 -33.93 18.85 -17.96
C GLU A 869 -32.40 18.85 -17.82
N THR A 870 -31.66 19.39 -18.80
CA THR A 870 -30.20 19.38 -18.85
C THR A 870 -29.57 20.72 -19.25
N PRO A 871 -29.79 21.83 -18.50
CA PRO A 871 -29.29 23.17 -18.86
C PRO A 871 -27.75 23.23 -18.99
N TYR A 872 -27.02 22.40 -18.24
CA TYR A 872 -25.56 22.30 -18.37
C TYR A 872 -25.12 21.61 -19.68
N ASP A 873 -25.81 20.54 -20.08
CA ASP A 873 -25.52 19.85 -21.35
C ASP A 873 -25.83 20.78 -22.54
N ASN A 874 -26.86 21.66 -22.43
CA ASN A 874 -27.16 22.68 -23.44
C ASN A 874 -25.99 23.65 -23.65
N ILE A 875 -25.32 24.07 -22.58
CA ILE A 875 -24.14 24.95 -22.65
C ILE A 875 -22.94 24.20 -23.28
N ILE A 876 -22.76 22.92 -22.97
CA ILE A 876 -21.72 22.09 -23.60
C ILE A 876 -21.97 21.96 -25.10
N ILE A 877 -23.22 21.76 -25.52
CA ILE A 877 -23.59 21.71 -26.94
C ILE A 877 -23.29 23.05 -27.63
N LEU A 878 -23.64 24.18 -27.02
CA LEU A 878 -23.34 25.50 -27.58
C LEU A 878 -21.83 25.73 -27.72
N ARG A 879 -21.05 25.39 -26.69
CA ARG A 879 -19.59 25.48 -26.71
C ARG A 879 -18.97 24.55 -27.74
N SER A 880 -19.53 23.36 -27.96
CA SER A 880 -19.03 22.44 -28.99
C SER A 880 -19.25 23.00 -30.39
N LYS A 881 -20.37 23.69 -30.65
CA LYS A 881 -20.60 24.36 -31.94
C LYS A 881 -19.67 25.55 -32.19
N VAL A 882 -19.35 26.32 -31.14
CA VAL A 882 -18.29 27.33 -31.22
C VAL A 882 -16.94 26.67 -31.52
N ARG A 883 -16.65 25.53 -30.90
CA ARG A 883 -15.39 24.78 -31.12
C ARG A 883 -15.27 24.20 -32.52
N GLU A 884 -16.39 23.93 -33.18
CA GLU A 884 -16.44 23.41 -34.56
C GLU A 884 -16.10 24.49 -35.61
N CYS A 885 -16.13 25.78 -35.25
CA CYS A 885 -15.82 26.90 -36.14
C CYS A 885 -14.31 27.10 -36.30
N ASN A 886 -13.83 27.37 -37.52
CA ASN A 886 -12.41 27.56 -37.83
C ASN A 886 -12.14 28.91 -38.50
N GLU A 887 -10.95 29.47 -38.26
CA GLU A 887 -10.43 30.74 -38.81
C GLU A 887 -11.22 32.01 -38.46
N GLU A 888 -12.53 32.02 -38.65
CA GLU A 888 -13.43 33.11 -38.34
C GLU A 888 -14.65 32.61 -37.56
N ILE A 889 -15.14 33.42 -36.64
CA ILE A 889 -16.46 33.26 -36.04
C ILE A 889 -17.28 34.49 -36.37
N LEU A 890 -18.41 34.29 -37.01
CA LEU A 890 -19.46 35.29 -37.13
C LEU A 890 -20.66 34.89 -36.28
N TRP A 891 -20.98 35.72 -35.30
CA TRP A 891 -22.12 35.55 -34.41
C TRP A 891 -23.18 36.61 -34.70
N VAL A 892 -24.31 36.20 -35.25
CA VAL A 892 -25.42 37.08 -35.63
C VAL A 892 -26.60 36.81 -34.71
N THR A 893 -27.00 37.78 -33.90
CA THR A 893 -28.17 37.63 -33.02
C THR A 893 -28.78 38.99 -32.71
N LYS A 894 -30.11 39.09 -32.62
CA LYS A 894 -30.74 40.35 -32.16
C LYS A 894 -30.38 40.64 -30.70
N TYR A 895 -30.13 39.61 -29.90
CA TYR A 895 -29.81 39.73 -28.47
C TYR A 895 -28.48 39.04 -28.20
N PHE A 896 -27.47 39.85 -27.90
CA PHE A 896 -26.14 39.38 -27.50
C PHE A 896 -25.87 39.83 -26.05
N SER A 897 -25.40 38.90 -25.23
CA SER A 897 -25.33 38.98 -23.77
C SER A 897 -23.96 38.54 -23.24
N GLU A 898 -23.74 38.66 -21.93
CA GLU A 898 -22.52 38.16 -21.27
C GLU A 898 -22.38 36.64 -21.40
N SER A 899 -23.49 35.92 -21.39
CA SER A 899 -23.49 34.47 -21.60
C SER A 899 -23.00 34.08 -22.99
N ASP A 900 -23.25 34.90 -24.01
CA ASP A 900 -22.73 34.67 -25.36
C ASP A 900 -21.21 34.87 -25.41
N LEU A 901 -20.69 35.92 -24.75
CA LEU A 901 -19.24 36.13 -24.60
C LEU A 901 -18.55 35.00 -23.85
N GLU A 902 -19.17 34.51 -22.78
CA GLU A 902 -18.65 33.39 -22.00
C GLU A 902 -18.65 32.09 -22.83
N THR A 903 -19.70 31.86 -23.62
CA THR A 903 -19.80 30.71 -24.53
C THR A 903 -18.73 30.77 -25.62
N LEU A 904 -18.49 31.95 -26.20
CA LEU A 904 -17.38 32.19 -27.12
C LEU A 904 -16.03 31.89 -26.45
N ARG A 905 -15.77 32.49 -25.28
CA ARG A 905 -14.52 32.36 -24.53
C ARG A 905 -14.15 30.90 -24.25
N LEU A 906 -15.14 30.09 -23.88
CA LEU A 906 -14.95 28.70 -23.44
C LEU A 906 -15.08 27.68 -24.58
N GLY A 907 -15.71 28.07 -25.69
CA GLY A 907 -15.92 27.22 -26.86
C GLY A 907 -14.86 27.38 -27.94
N MET A 908 -14.27 28.57 -28.08
CA MET A 908 -13.35 28.91 -29.16
C MET A 908 -12.08 28.06 -29.15
N ASN A 909 -11.67 27.60 -30.34
CA ASN A 909 -10.42 26.87 -30.54
C ASN A 909 -9.29 27.82 -31.00
N LYS A 910 -8.05 27.33 -31.04
CA LYS A 910 -6.85 28.13 -31.39
C LYS A 910 -6.76 28.53 -32.87
N THR A 911 -7.59 27.97 -33.76
CA THR A 911 -7.53 28.28 -35.20
C THR A 911 -8.27 29.58 -35.54
N VAL A 912 -9.14 30.05 -34.64
CA VAL A 912 -9.92 31.28 -34.82
C VAL A 912 -9.02 32.50 -34.72
N LYS A 913 -8.96 33.27 -35.81
CA LYS A 913 -8.18 34.51 -35.91
C LYS A 913 -9.06 35.75 -35.96
N LYS A 914 -10.36 35.59 -36.22
CA LYS A 914 -11.33 36.69 -36.34
C LYS A 914 -12.64 36.38 -35.63
N ILE A 915 -13.18 37.33 -34.90
CA ILE A 915 -14.50 37.24 -34.27
C ILE A 915 -15.31 38.48 -34.64
N HIS A 916 -16.42 38.25 -35.31
CA HIS A 916 -17.36 39.27 -35.75
C HIS A 916 -18.71 39.04 -35.05
N ILE A 917 -19.19 40.06 -34.34
CA ILE A 917 -20.49 39.99 -33.63
C ILE A 917 -21.43 41.04 -34.21
N LEU A 918 -22.61 40.61 -34.66
CA LEU A 918 -23.65 41.47 -35.19
C LEU A 918 -24.89 41.43 -34.30
N LEU A 919 -25.31 42.59 -33.77
CA LEU A 919 -26.43 42.71 -32.81
C LEU A 919 -27.41 43.85 -33.08
N SER A 920 -28.62 43.79 -32.50
CA SER A 920 -29.64 44.85 -32.62
C SER A 920 -29.24 46.15 -31.91
N ARG A 921 -29.78 47.28 -32.40
CA ARG A 921 -29.60 48.63 -31.84
C ARG A 921 -30.17 48.81 -30.43
N LYS A 922 -31.07 47.93 -29.98
CA LYS A 922 -31.77 48.05 -28.69
C LYS A 922 -30.93 47.66 -27.46
N ARG A 923 -29.73 47.08 -27.62
CA ARG A 923 -28.87 46.64 -26.50
C ARG A 923 -27.57 47.45 -26.44
N LYS A 924 -27.44 48.31 -25.42
CA LYS A 924 -26.26 49.17 -25.17
C LYS A 924 -25.35 48.67 -24.02
N GLY A 925 -25.70 47.55 -23.37
CA GLY A 925 -25.11 47.13 -22.09
C GLY A 925 -23.84 46.27 -22.12
N ILE A 926 -23.45 45.67 -23.25
CA ILE A 926 -22.36 44.66 -23.31
C ILE A 926 -20.96 45.24 -23.62
N LYS A 927 -20.84 46.57 -23.58
CA LYS A 927 -19.67 47.29 -24.13
C LYS A 927 -18.42 47.09 -23.27
N SER A 928 -18.56 47.14 -21.95
CA SER A 928 -17.45 46.98 -21.00
C SER A 928 -16.88 45.58 -21.05
N GLU A 929 -17.76 44.59 -21.14
CA GLU A 929 -17.44 43.17 -21.15
C GLU A 929 -16.81 42.77 -22.48
N PHE A 930 -17.34 43.27 -23.60
CA PHE A 930 -16.71 43.07 -24.91
C PHE A 930 -15.33 43.76 -25.00
N LYS A 931 -15.15 44.93 -24.36
CA LYS A 931 -13.84 45.59 -24.30
C LYS A 931 -12.83 44.73 -23.54
N ARG A 932 -13.20 44.22 -22.36
CA ARG A 932 -12.36 43.29 -21.57
C ARG A 932 -12.07 41.99 -22.33
N PHE A 933 -13.07 41.44 -23.00
CA PHE A 933 -12.92 40.26 -23.86
C PHE A 933 -11.88 40.52 -24.97
N LYS A 934 -11.97 41.66 -25.66
CA LYS A 934 -10.99 42.04 -26.69
C LYS A 934 -9.58 42.29 -26.14
N GLU A 935 -9.46 42.84 -24.93
CA GLU A 935 -8.17 43.01 -24.24
C GLU A 935 -7.56 41.65 -23.88
N GLN A 936 -8.38 40.67 -23.48
CA GLN A 936 -7.96 39.31 -23.14
C GLN A 936 -7.54 38.48 -24.37
N PHE A 937 -8.13 38.74 -25.54
CA PHE A 937 -7.83 38.06 -26.81
C PHE A 937 -7.24 39.06 -27.83
N SER A 938 -6.14 39.70 -27.44
CA SER A 938 -5.50 40.79 -28.22
C SER A 938 -4.94 40.33 -29.57
N GLU A 939 -4.63 39.04 -29.68
CA GLU A 939 -4.13 38.33 -30.85
C GLU A 939 -5.22 37.97 -31.88
N ILE A 940 -6.50 38.11 -31.50
CA ILE A 940 -7.66 37.80 -32.34
C ILE A 940 -8.35 39.08 -32.80
N GLU A 941 -8.62 39.20 -34.09
CA GLU A 941 -9.34 40.35 -34.65
C GLU A 941 -10.81 40.33 -34.20
N CYS A 942 -11.11 41.02 -33.09
CA CYS A 942 -12.48 41.11 -32.56
C CYS A 942 -13.17 42.43 -33.00
N GLN A 943 -14.29 42.31 -33.72
CA GLN A 943 -15.16 43.42 -34.10
C GLN A 943 -16.62 43.16 -33.73
N MET A 944 -17.31 44.22 -33.30
CA MET A 944 -18.74 44.20 -33.01
C MET A 944 -19.44 45.34 -33.77
N LYS A 945 -20.55 45.02 -34.44
CA LYS A 945 -21.36 45.96 -35.24
C LYS A 945 -22.82 45.91 -34.81
N VAL A 946 -23.52 47.01 -35.03
CA VAL A 946 -24.96 47.13 -34.77
C VAL A 946 -25.72 47.12 -36.09
N MET A 947 -26.76 46.28 -36.16
CA MET A 947 -27.65 46.15 -37.31
C MET A 947 -28.29 47.50 -37.67
N SER A 948 -28.36 47.81 -38.97
CA SER A 948 -29.23 48.86 -39.48
C SER A 948 -30.70 48.44 -39.33
N LYS A 949 -31.64 49.39 -39.46
CA LYS A 949 -33.08 49.09 -39.33
C LYS A 949 -33.56 48.09 -40.39
N ASP A 950 -33.00 48.17 -41.60
CA ASP A 950 -33.33 47.28 -42.71
C ASP A 950 -32.76 45.88 -42.48
N VAL A 951 -31.51 45.77 -42.04
CA VAL A 951 -30.86 44.49 -41.67
C VAL A 951 -31.58 43.82 -40.49
N GLU A 952 -32.01 44.58 -39.48
CA GLU A 952 -32.74 44.04 -38.32
C GLU A 952 -34.11 43.45 -38.71
N ASN A 953 -34.74 43.98 -39.76
CA ASN A 953 -36.01 43.46 -40.30
C ASN A 953 -35.80 42.20 -41.15
N GLU A 954 -34.66 42.05 -41.85
CA GLU A 954 -34.33 40.88 -42.67
C GLU A 954 -33.90 39.65 -41.86
N ILE A 955 -33.31 39.84 -40.66
CA ILE A 955 -32.81 38.73 -39.85
C ILE A 955 -33.94 38.12 -39.00
N HIS A 956 -34.22 36.83 -39.18
CA HIS A 956 -35.24 36.11 -38.41
C HIS A 956 -34.67 35.07 -37.42
N GLY A 957 -33.42 34.64 -37.58
CA GLY A 957 -32.75 33.64 -36.72
C GLY A 957 -31.56 34.18 -35.91
N ARG A 958 -30.89 33.28 -35.18
CA ARG A 958 -29.59 33.53 -34.55
C ARG A 958 -28.57 32.61 -35.21
N TYR A 959 -27.48 33.14 -35.72
CA TYR A 959 -26.52 32.36 -36.50
C TYR A 959 -25.16 32.37 -35.84
N LEU A 960 -24.54 31.19 -35.77
CA LEU A 960 -23.11 31.03 -35.55
C LEU A 960 -22.52 30.42 -36.81
N SER A 961 -21.59 31.12 -37.45
CA SER A 961 -21.05 30.70 -38.73
C SER A 961 -19.54 30.91 -38.82
N ASP A 962 -18.86 29.98 -39.47
CA ASP A 962 -17.58 30.20 -40.12
C ASP A 962 -17.76 30.11 -41.65
N LYS A 963 -16.68 30.14 -42.44
CA LYS A 963 -16.73 30.08 -43.91
C LYS A 963 -17.39 28.82 -44.47
N GLU A 964 -17.38 27.71 -43.75
CA GLU A 964 -17.82 26.39 -44.22
C GLU A 964 -19.13 25.93 -43.54
N LYS A 965 -19.33 26.33 -42.28
CA LYS A 965 -20.37 25.84 -41.38
C LYS A 965 -21.21 27.00 -40.87
N CYS A 966 -22.51 26.75 -40.75
CA CYS A 966 -23.44 27.69 -40.15
C CYS A 966 -24.46 26.90 -39.31
N TYR A 967 -24.74 27.39 -38.12
CA TYR A 967 -25.70 26.81 -37.19
C TYR A 967 -26.74 27.85 -36.84
N ASN A 968 -28.00 27.44 -36.81
CA ASN A 968 -29.04 28.21 -36.12
C ASN A 968 -28.88 27.95 -34.62
N MET A 969 -28.63 29.01 -33.87
CA MET A 969 -28.34 28.97 -32.45
C MET A 969 -29.58 29.30 -31.63
N ILE A 970 -29.61 28.78 -30.41
CA ILE A 970 -30.60 29.17 -29.41
C ILE A 970 -30.06 30.34 -28.59
N ASP A 971 -30.93 31.02 -27.86
CA ASP A 971 -30.49 32.08 -26.94
C ASP A 971 -29.67 31.46 -25.80
N THR A 972 -28.45 31.94 -25.56
CA THR A 972 -27.60 31.32 -24.53
C THR A 972 -28.13 31.53 -23.10
N GLU A 973 -28.88 32.61 -22.85
CA GLU A 973 -29.57 32.83 -21.56
C GLU A 973 -30.75 31.88 -21.39
N ILE A 974 -31.46 31.57 -22.48
CA ILE A 974 -32.54 30.57 -22.47
C ILE A 974 -31.96 29.16 -22.31
N ALA A 975 -30.82 28.88 -22.96
CA ALA A 975 -30.08 27.62 -22.82
C ALA A 975 -29.65 27.38 -21.37
N LYS A 976 -29.11 28.41 -20.70
CA LYS A 976 -28.76 28.40 -19.27
C LYS A 976 -29.95 28.14 -18.35
N ARG A 977 -31.14 28.62 -18.72
CA ARG A 977 -32.38 28.45 -17.97
C ARG A 977 -33.13 27.15 -18.27
N GLY A 978 -32.67 26.38 -19.26
CA GLY A 978 -33.25 25.09 -19.63
C GLY A 978 -34.63 25.22 -20.27
N GLN A 979 -34.74 25.82 -21.45
CA GLN A 979 -35.91 25.62 -22.31
C GLN A 979 -35.55 24.76 -23.52
N THR A 980 -36.54 24.06 -24.09
CA THR A 980 -36.37 23.23 -25.28
C THR A 980 -36.25 24.12 -26.51
N ASP A 981 -35.15 24.01 -27.24
CA ASP A 981 -34.95 24.66 -28.53
C ASP A 981 -33.88 23.90 -29.34
N ASP A 982 -33.91 23.99 -30.67
CA ASP A 982 -33.09 23.15 -31.54
C ASP A 982 -31.86 23.91 -32.07
N ILE A 983 -30.66 23.34 -31.87
CA ILE A 983 -29.43 23.82 -32.51
C ILE A 983 -29.16 22.92 -33.73
N PHE A 984 -29.40 23.43 -34.93
CA PHE A 984 -29.25 22.64 -36.15
C PHE A 984 -28.35 23.32 -37.18
N PRO A 985 -27.61 22.52 -37.99
CA PRO A 985 -26.90 23.04 -39.15
C PRO A 985 -27.88 23.73 -40.11
N THR A 986 -27.49 24.90 -40.63
CA THR A 986 -28.27 25.66 -41.60
C THR A 986 -27.37 26.17 -42.72
N LYS A 987 -27.95 26.61 -43.84
CA LYS A 987 -27.19 27.27 -44.90
C LYS A 987 -26.72 28.64 -44.41
N ARG A 988 -25.46 29.01 -44.72
CA ARG A 988 -24.95 30.37 -44.48
C ARG A 988 -25.84 31.35 -45.27
N PRO A 989 -26.47 32.35 -44.60
CA PRO A 989 -27.36 33.28 -45.29
C PRO A 989 -26.65 34.02 -46.43
N GLU A 990 -27.27 34.10 -47.61
CA GLU A 990 -26.68 34.75 -48.79
C GLU A 990 -26.41 36.25 -48.56
N ASN A 991 -27.25 36.89 -47.74
CA ASN A 991 -27.13 38.31 -47.41
C ASN A 991 -26.17 38.60 -46.24
N LEU A 992 -25.45 37.62 -45.71
CA LEU A 992 -24.67 37.76 -44.48
C LEU A 992 -23.53 38.79 -44.59
N GLU A 993 -22.83 38.84 -45.74
CA GLU A 993 -21.83 39.86 -46.00
C GLU A 993 -22.46 41.25 -46.19
N LYS A 994 -23.60 41.32 -46.88
CA LYS A 994 -24.42 42.53 -47.02
C LYS A 994 -24.82 43.05 -45.63
N TRP A 995 -25.33 42.19 -44.75
CA TRP A 995 -25.69 42.53 -43.37
C TRP A 995 -24.51 43.09 -42.59
N TRP A 996 -23.33 42.49 -42.70
CA TRP A 996 -22.13 42.99 -42.03
C TRP A 996 -21.69 44.37 -42.56
N ASN A 997 -21.76 44.58 -43.87
CA ASN A 997 -21.30 45.80 -44.53
C ASN A 997 -22.26 46.99 -44.31
N GLU A 998 -23.57 46.75 -44.33
CA GLU A 998 -24.61 47.75 -44.09
C GLU A 998 -24.80 48.08 -42.59
N SER A 999 -24.16 47.31 -41.71
CA SER A 999 -24.21 47.50 -40.27
C SER A 999 -23.17 48.50 -39.79
N LEU A 1000 -23.57 49.32 -38.84
CA LEU A 1000 -22.77 50.41 -38.32
C LEU A 1000 -21.78 49.89 -37.27
N ILE A 1001 -20.52 50.36 -37.34
CA ILE A 1001 -19.50 50.06 -36.33
C ILE A 1001 -20.03 50.51 -34.97
N PHE A 1002 -19.97 49.65 -33.96
CA PHE A 1002 -20.53 49.89 -32.61
C PHE A 1002 -20.02 51.19 -31.95
N ARG A 1003 -18.86 51.72 -32.40
CA ARG A 1003 -18.32 53.03 -31.98
C ARG A 1003 -19.05 54.26 -32.55
N LYS A 1004 -19.83 54.15 -33.64
CA LYS A 1004 -20.47 55.28 -34.36
C LYS A 1004 -21.96 55.53 -34.03
N ILE A 1005 -22.58 54.80 -33.08
CA ILE A 1005 -24.00 54.97 -32.68
C ILE A 1005 -24.13 55.56 -31.26
N ILE A 1006 -23.08 56.22 -30.78
CA ILE A 1006 -23.17 57.13 -29.63
C ILE A 1006 -23.17 58.54 -30.18
#